data_AF-A0A1Q7BPM8-F1
#
_entry.id   AF-A0A1Q7BPM8-F1
#
_cell.length_a   1.000
_cell.length_b   1.000
_cell.length_c   1.000
_cell.angle_alpha   90.00
_cell.angle_beta   90.00
_cell.angle_gamma   90.00
#
_symmetry.space_group_name_H-M   'P 1'
#
loop_
_entity.id
_entity.type
_entity.pdbx_description
1 polymer ?
#
loop_
_entity_poly.entity_id
_entity_poly.type
_entity_poly.pdbx_seq_one_letter_code
_entity_poly.pdbx_strand_id
1 'polypeptide(L)'
;MTTTDVPPDTTQVPAGASVDEKQARQVAEAAREAEWRKPSFGKELFLGRLRMELIDPWPAPDPARTAKAEEFIARLGEFARTIDGGQIERDARIPDEVFHGLAELGAFGMKIDEEYGGLGLTNLHYCKALSLIGSANPALGALLSAHQSIGVPQPLKIFGTTDQKKKYLPRLAGGEVSAFLLTEADVGSDPARLSTTAVPVEGGYRLNGVKLWATNGTMATLLVVMAQVPKSEGHRGGITAFVVEGDAPGVSVERRNAFLGLRGLENSVTRFHDVFVPVEDVIGREGQGLKIALTTLNTGRLSLPAMCVSAGKWCVSVARQWASERVQWGLPVARHEAVAKKIAFMAATTYGMESMLDLACLLADDDRNDIRIEAALIKLYASEMAWLIADELIQVRGGRGYETADSLAARGEKAIPAEQILRDLRINRIFEGSTEIMHLFIAREAVDAHLSVAGDIIDPSASMSRKAKAGARAGAFYARWLPTLTVGRGQIPGGFADFGPLAKHVRYVERASRKLSRETFYAMARWRGKMERKQGFLARVVDIGAELFAISATCVRAKTEKNPAGLELAELFCQQARRRVEALFTALWDNTDALDVRVAKRVTEGRYAFLEEGVLPPDGPGAWVAHYEPGPSTVEDVRRRL
;
A
#
# COMPACT_ATOMS: atom_id res chain seq x y z
N MET A 1 7.87 16.95 67.61
CA MET A 1 6.64 16.21 67.23
C MET A 1 5.90 17.10 66.24
N THR A 2 6.33 17.30 64.98
CA THR A 2 6.39 16.38 63.82
C THR A 2 5.07 15.69 63.51
N THR A 3 4.27 16.32 62.65
CA THR A 3 3.44 15.66 61.65
C THR A 3 3.59 16.43 60.34
N THR A 4 4.15 15.74 59.37
CA THR A 4 4.46 16.13 58.00
C THR A 4 3.23 15.88 57.11
N ASP A 5 2.73 16.92 56.45
CA ASP A 5 1.85 16.77 55.29
C ASP A 5 2.60 17.24 54.03
N VAL A 6 2.87 16.26 53.18
CA VAL A 6 3.52 16.38 51.87
C VAL A 6 2.47 16.89 50.87
N PRO A 7 2.77 17.89 50.01
CA PRO A 7 1.83 18.34 48.99
C PRO A 7 1.64 17.26 47.92
N PRO A 8 0.45 17.17 47.31
CA PRO A 8 0.18 16.15 46.29
C PRO A 8 1.12 16.34 45.10
N ASP A 9 1.78 15.24 44.75
CA ASP A 9 2.69 15.08 43.63
C ASP A 9 1.94 15.33 42.30
N THR A 10 2.22 16.46 41.67
CA THR A 10 1.68 16.84 40.36
C THR A 10 2.49 16.22 39.22
N THR A 11 2.60 14.89 39.20
CA THR A 11 3.18 14.12 38.09
C THR A 11 2.18 13.13 37.48
N GLN A 12 0.94 13.57 37.29
CA GLN A 12 0.05 12.94 36.31
C GLN A 12 0.16 13.68 34.99
N VAL A 13 0.90 13.10 34.03
CA VAL A 13 0.78 13.46 32.62
C VAL A 13 -0.64 13.07 32.18
N PRO A 14 -1.47 13.99 31.68
CA PRO A 14 -2.82 13.65 31.25
C PRO A 14 -2.76 12.64 30.11
N ALA A 15 -3.51 11.55 30.21
CA ALA A 15 -3.86 10.75 29.05
C ALA A 15 -4.61 11.66 28.06
N GLY A 16 -3.98 11.95 26.92
CA GLY A 16 -4.57 12.77 25.85
C GLY A 16 -4.04 14.20 25.75
N ALA A 17 -2.73 14.41 25.70
CA ALA A 17 -2.23 15.62 25.02
C ALA A 17 -2.74 15.56 23.56
N SER A 18 -3.69 16.43 23.20
CA SER A 18 -4.23 16.48 21.85
C SER A 18 -3.10 16.86 20.89
N VAL A 19 -2.60 15.90 20.11
CA VAL A 19 -1.68 16.16 19.02
C VAL A 19 -2.42 17.02 18.01
N ASP A 20 -1.99 18.27 17.84
CA ASP A 20 -2.58 19.14 16.84
C ASP A 20 -2.10 18.77 15.43
N GLU A 21 -2.80 19.28 14.40
CA GLU A 21 -2.48 19.02 12.99
C GLU A 21 -1.00 19.31 12.67
N LYS A 22 -0.43 20.35 13.29
CA LYS A 22 0.94 20.78 13.03
C LYS A 22 1.94 19.77 13.60
N GLN A 23 1.70 19.27 14.81
CA GLN A 23 2.54 18.27 15.45
C GLN A 23 2.47 16.93 14.71
N ALA A 24 1.28 16.49 14.30
CA ALA A 24 1.12 15.28 13.48
C ALA A 24 1.93 15.35 12.18
N ARG A 25 1.84 16.48 11.47
CA ARG A 25 2.63 16.73 10.26
C ARG A 25 4.13 16.74 10.52
N GLN A 26 4.58 17.35 11.62
CA GLN A 26 5.99 17.38 11.98
C GLN A 26 6.55 15.98 12.25
N VAL A 27 5.79 15.13 12.95
CA VAL A 27 6.16 13.73 13.21
C VAL A 27 6.25 12.94 11.90
N ALA A 28 5.26 13.10 11.01
CA ALA A 28 5.27 12.45 9.70
C ALA A 28 6.46 12.90 8.83
N GLU A 29 6.74 14.21 8.75
CA GLU A 29 7.87 14.75 7.98
C GLU A 29 9.22 14.35 8.59
N ALA A 30 9.34 14.26 9.92
CA ALA A 30 10.57 13.82 10.57
C ALA A 30 10.88 12.32 10.36
N ALA A 31 9.85 11.50 10.15
CA ALA A 31 9.99 10.09 9.85
C ALA A 31 10.24 9.81 8.36
N ARG A 32 10.03 10.80 7.49
CA ARG A 32 10.23 10.70 6.04
C ARG A 32 11.72 10.59 5.69
N GLU A 33 12.01 9.81 4.67
CA GLU A 33 13.34 9.81 4.05
C GLU A 33 13.50 11.05 3.16
N ALA A 34 14.17 12.08 3.66
CA ALA A 34 14.27 13.38 2.98
C ALA A 34 15.33 13.43 1.86
N GLU A 35 16.31 12.53 1.87
CA GLU A 35 17.39 12.52 0.89
C GLU A 35 17.05 11.66 -0.33
N TRP A 36 17.28 12.21 -1.52
CA TRP A 36 17.21 11.47 -2.78
C TRP A 36 18.64 11.15 -3.23
N ARG A 37 19.09 9.92 -2.97
CA ARG A 37 20.47 9.49 -3.33
C ARG A 37 20.55 8.83 -4.70
N LYS A 38 19.43 8.32 -5.21
CA LYS A 38 19.31 7.59 -6.47
C LYS A 38 18.27 8.26 -7.38
N PRO A 39 18.38 8.13 -8.72
CA PRO A 39 17.36 8.63 -9.64
C PRO A 39 16.04 7.87 -9.44
N SER A 40 14.91 8.55 -9.71
CA SER A 40 13.56 7.96 -9.74
C SER A 40 12.88 8.37 -11.04
N PHE A 41 12.36 7.40 -11.79
CA PHE A 41 11.60 7.66 -13.01
C PHE A 41 10.31 8.43 -12.69
N GLY A 42 9.60 8.02 -11.63
CA GLY A 42 8.38 8.67 -11.16
C GLY A 42 8.62 10.14 -10.80
N LYS A 43 9.69 10.44 -10.04
CA LYS A 43 10.05 11.81 -9.70
C LYS A 43 10.30 12.69 -10.92
N GLU A 44 11.04 12.16 -11.90
CA GLU A 44 11.38 12.88 -13.13
C GLU A 44 10.13 13.14 -13.99
N LEU A 45 9.20 12.18 -14.02
CA LEU A 45 7.92 12.28 -14.71
C LEU A 45 7.07 13.44 -14.17
N PHE A 46 6.99 13.62 -12.85
CA PHE A 46 6.29 14.77 -12.25
C PHE A 46 6.98 16.11 -12.50
N LEU A 47 8.30 16.10 -12.71
CA LEU A 47 9.11 17.28 -13.07
C LEU A 47 9.12 17.61 -14.57
N GLY A 48 8.28 16.93 -15.36
CA GLY A 48 8.17 17.16 -16.79
C GLY A 48 9.31 16.59 -17.61
N ARG A 49 10.07 15.63 -17.06
CA ARG A 49 11.25 15.01 -17.70
C ARG A 49 11.02 13.51 -17.90
N LEU A 50 10.82 13.11 -19.15
CA LEU A 50 10.72 11.69 -19.51
C LEU A 50 12.11 11.07 -19.69
N ARG A 51 12.68 10.50 -18.61
CA ARG A 51 13.98 9.82 -18.60
C ARG A 51 13.84 8.32 -18.88
N MET A 52 13.61 7.97 -20.15
CA MET A 52 13.40 6.57 -20.56
C MET A 52 14.59 5.66 -20.23
N GLU A 53 15.81 6.18 -20.18
CA GLU A 53 17.02 5.42 -19.85
C GLU A 53 17.04 4.83 -18.43
N LEU A 54 16.12 5.24 -17.56
CA LEU A 54 15.95 4.65 -16.23
C LEU A 54 15.14 3.35 -16.25
N ILE A 55 14.40 3.10 -17.33
CA ILE A 55 13.47 1.96 -17.45
C ILE A 55 13.62 1.17 -18.76
N ASP A 56 14.28 1.74 -19.78
CA ASP A 56 14.56 1.14 -21.10
C ASP A 56 16.09 1.11 -21.33
N PRO A 57 16.70 -0.06 -21.61
CA PRO A 57 16.05 -1.36 -21.79
C PRO A 57 15.43 -1.90 -20.50
N TRP A 58 14.41 -2.75 -20.66
CA TRP A 58 13.75 -3.42 -19.53
C TRP A 58 14.79 -4.14 -18.66
N PRO A 59 14.83 -3.92 -17.34
CA PRO A 59 15.85 -4.54 -16.50
C PRO A 59 15.74 -6.07 -16.52
N ALA A 60 16.88 -6.74 -16.65
CA ALA A 60 16.93 -8.21 -16.67
C ALA A 60 17.25 -8.75 -15.26
N PRO A 61 16.46 -9.70 -14.74
CA PRO A 61 16.78 -10.36 -13.47
C PRO A 61 18.00 -11.28 -13.62
N ASP A 62 18.68 -11.57 -12.52
CA ASP A 62 19.79 -12.54 -12.50
C ASP A 62 19.30 -13.94 -12.89
N PRO A 63 19.90 -14.61 -13.89
CA PRO A 63 19.42 -15.91 -14.37
C PRO A 63 19.49 -17.03 -13.33
N ALA A 64 20.53 -17.06 -12.49
CA ALA A 64 20.70 -18.12 -11.49
C ALA A 64 19.66 -17.98 -10.36
N ARG A 65 19.44 -16.76 -9.87
CA ARG A 65 18.38 -16.46 -8.90
C ARG A 65 16.99 -16.72 -9.48
N THR A 66 16.79 -16.43 -10.77
CA THR A 66 15.53 -16.70 -11.48
C THR A 66 15.24 -18.20 -11.52
N ALA A 67 16.20 -19.04 -11.91
CA ALA A 67 16.00 -20.50 -11.99
C ALA A 67 15.63 -21.11 -10.62
N LYS A 68 16.34 -20.73 -9.55
CA LYS A 68 16.04 -21.18 -8.18
C LYS A 68 14.65 -20.74 -7.72
N ALA A 69 14.26 -19.51 -8.04
CA ALA A 69 12.96 -18.99 -7.69
C ALA A 69 11.81 -19.69 -8.45
N GLU A 70 12.00 -19.99 -9.73
CA GLU A 70 11.03 -20.70 -10.56
C GLU A 70 10.80 -22.13 -10.07
N GLU A 71 11.84 -22.82 -9.60
CA GLU A 71 11.70 -24.14 -8.95
C GLU A 71 10.80 -24.08 -7.71
N PHE A 72 11.03 -23.11 -6.83
CA PHE A 72 10.19 -22.90 -5.66
C PHE A 72 8.74 -22.56 -6.05
N ILE A 73 8.55 -21.65 -7.00
CA ILE A 73 7.21 -21.25 -7.48
C ILE A 73 6.47 -22.45 -8.10
N ALA A 74 7.17 -23.34 -8.81
CA ALA A 74 6.57 -24.55 -9.37
C ALA A 74 6.05 -25.48 -8.26
N ARG A 75 6.87 -25.75 -7.23
CA ARG A 75 6.47 -26.55 -6.04
C ARG A 75 5.31 -25.90 -5.28
N LEU A 76 5.36 -24.57 -5.08
CA LEU A 76 4.28 -23.81 -4.48
C LEU A 76 2.98 -23.94 -5.31
N GLY A 77 3.09 -23.98 -6.63
CA GLY A 77 1.95 -24.17 -7.54
C GLY A 77 1.34 -25.57 -7.46
N GLU A 78 2.15 -26.60 -7.27
CA GLU A 78 1.65 -27.96 -7.02
C GLU A 78 0.87 -28.03 -5.70
N PHE A 79 1.42 -27.44 -4.64
CA PHE A 79 0.74 -27.35 -3.36
C PHE A 79 -0.52 -26.48 -3.43
N ALA A 80 -0.48 -25.33 -4.11
CA ALA A 80 -1.65 -24.45 -4.24
C ALA A 80 -2.87 -25.14 -4.87
N ARG A 81 -2.66 -26.16 -5.71
CA ARG A 81 -3.76 -26.95 -6.31
C ARG A 81 -4.42 -27.93 -5.34
N THR A 82 -3.78 -28.28 -4.23
CA THR A 82 -4.36 -29.18 -3.21
C THR A 82 -5.23 -28.43 -2.21
N ILE A 83 -5.17 -27.10 -2.19
CA ILE A 83 -5.90 -26.24 -1.26
C ILE A 83 -7.36 -26.08 -1.71
N ASP A 84 -8.31 -26.42 -0.84
CA ASP A 84 -9.72 -26.03 -1.01
C ASP A 84 -9.91 -24.57 -0.57
N GLY A 85 -9.78 -23.65 -1.52
CA GLY A 85 -10.05 -22.22 -1.28
C GLY A 85 -11.49 -21.92 -0.84
N GLY A 86 -12.46 -22.78 -1.20
CA GLY A 86 -13.84 -22.66 -0.76
C GLY A 86 -14.03 -23.03 0.71
N GLN A 87 -13.27 -24.00 1.21
CA GLN A 87 -13.24 -24.32 2.65
C GLN A 87 -12.79 -23.12 3.47
N ILE A 88 -11.73 -22.43 3.05
CA ILE A 88 -11.22 -21.23 3.74
C ILE A 88 -12.31 -20.14 3.85
N GLU A 89 -13.10 -19.95 2.79
CA GLU A 89 -14.18 -18.97 2.76
C GLU A 89 -15.36 -19.37 3.67
N ARG A 90 -15.76 -20.64 3.65
CA ARG A 90 -16.84 -21.19 4.48
C ARG A 90 -16.50 -21.12 5.97
N ASP A 91 -15.32 -21.62 6.31
CA ASP A 91 -14.87 -21.74 7.70
C ASP A 91 -14.35 -20.41 8.26
N ALA A 92 -14.17 -19.42 7.37
CA ALA A 92 -13.55 -18.14 7.68
C ALA A 92 -12.23 -18.31 8.45
N ARG A 93 -11.44 -19.30 8.05
CA ARG A 93 -10.16 -19.70 8.68
C ARG A 93 -9.33 -20.48 7.67
N ILE A 94 -8.02 -20.23 7.63
CA ILE A 94 -7.09 -21.08 6.88
C ILE A 94 -6.84 -22.37 7.69
N PRO A 95 -7.02 -23.57 7.12
CA PRO A 95 -6.77 -24.83 7.82
C PRO A 95 -5.31 -24.99 8.31
N ASP A 96 -5.12 -25.71 9.41
CA ASP A 96 -3.81 -25.89 10.06
C ASP A 96 -2.83 -26.65 9.12
N GLU A 97 -3.34 -27.63 8.36
CA GLU A 97 -2.57 -28.40 7.38
C GLU A 97 -2.06 -27.54 6.21
N VAL A 98 -2.80 -26.51 5.81
CA VAL A 98 -2.35 -25.56 4.79
C VAL A 98 -1.20 -24.72 5.33
N PHE A 99 -1.29 -24.31 6.60
CA PHE A 99 -0.22 -23.60 7.30
C PHE A 99 1.05 -24.43 7.39
N HIS A 100 0.96 -25.67 7.88
CA HIS A 100 2.12 -26.56 8.01
C HIS A 100 2.74 -26.87 6.64
N GLY A 101 1.95 -27.11 5.61
CA GLY A 101 2.47 -27.31 4.25
C GLY A 101 3.19 -26.08 3.68
N LEU A 102 2.70 -24.86 3.96
CA LEU A 102 3.42 -23.62 3.60
C LEU A 102 4.74 -23.48 4.36
N ALA A 103 4.78 -23.86 5.64
CA ALA A 103 6.00 -23.87 6.45
C ALA A 103 7.04 -24.87 5.92
N GLU A 104 6.62 -26.11 5.63
CA GLU A 104 7.48 -27.17 5.07
C GLU A 104 8.06 -26.79 3.70
N LEU A 105 7.32 -26.04 2.89
CA LEU A 105 7.81 -25.50 1.61
C LEU A 105 8.81 -24.35 1.77
N GLY A 106 8.90 -23.73 2.95
CA GLY A 106 9.71 -22.54 3.20
C GLY A 106 9.02 -21.23 2.77
N ALA A 107 7.69 -21.21 2.63
CA ALA A 107 6.96 -20.04 2.14
C ALA A 107 7.04 -18.83 3.09
N PHE A 108 7.21 -19.05 4.39
CA PHE A 108 7.46 -17.97 5.38
C PHE A 108 8.89 -17.39 5.29
N GLY A 109 9.82 -18.11 4.64
CA GLY A 109 11.21 -17.71 4.43
C GLY A 109 11.54 -17.08 3.07
N MET A 110 10.56 -16.84 2.19
CA MET A 110 10.79 -16.35 0.81
C MET A 110 11.82 -15.21 0.67
N LYS A 111 11.71 -14.12 1.45
CA LYS A 111 12.60 -12.95 1.35
C LYS A 111 13.80 -12.95 2.30
N ILE A 112 13.82 -13.89 3.24
CA ILE A 112 14.90 -13.99 4.23
C ILE A 112 16.16 -14.47 3.49
N ASP A 113 17.31 -13.89 3.83
CA ASP A 113 18.57 -14.24 3.19
C ASP A 113 18.97 -15.69 3.54
N GLU A 114 19.64 -16.37 2.60
CA GLU A 114 19.95 -17.80 2.73
C GLU A 114 20.84 -18.11 3.95
N GLU A 115 21.68 -17.17 4.37
CA GLU A 115 22.51 -17.31 5.58
C GLU A 115 21.69 -17.47 6.87
N TYR A 116 20.42 -17.04 6.87
CA TYR A 116 19.47 -17.22 7.97
C TYR A 116 18.43 -18.31 7.66
N GLY A 117 18.67 -19.18 6.68
CA GLY A 117 17.78 -20.29 6.33
C GLY A 117 16.61 -19.94 5.41
N GLY A 118 16.56 -18.71 4.88
CA GLY A 118 15.53 -18.29 3.92
C GLY A 118 15.81 -18.71 2.47
N LEU A 119 14.93 -18.31 1.56
CA LEU A 119 15.03 -18.61 0.12
C LEU A 119 15.73 -17.52 -0.70
N GLY A 120 15.94 -16.33 -0.14
CA GLY A 120 16.63 -15.23 -0.82
C GLY A 120 15.94 -14.73 -2.09
N LEU A 121 14.61 -14.89 -2.22
CA LEU A 121 13.87 -14.47 -3.41
C LEU A 121 13.97 -12.96 -3.63
N THR A 122 14.03 -12.57 -4.90
CA THR A 122 13.93 -11.16 -5.32
C THR A 122 12.48 -10.66 -5.14
N ASN A 123 12.25 -9.35 -5.15
CA ASN A 123 10.90 -8.78 -5.05
C ASN A 123 10.02 -9.25 -6.22
N LEU A 124 10.56 -9.35 -7.43
CA LEU A 124 9.83 -9.88 -8.59
C LEU A 124 9.30 -11.29 -8.32
N HIS A 125 10.18 -12.19 -7.88
CA HIS A 125 9.84 -13.59 -7.66
C HIS A 125 8.94 -13.80 -6.44
N TYR A 126 9.16 -13.03 -5.38
CA TYR A 126 8.27 -12.97 -4.22
C TYR A 126 6.84 -12.56 -4.63
N CYS A 127 6.69 -11.50 -5.45
CA CYS A 127 5.38 -11.07 -5.94
C CYS A 127 4.72 -12.11 -6.86
N LYS A 128 5.50 -12.84 -7.68
CA LYS A 128 4.99 -13.96 -8.48
C LYS A 128 4.48 -15.11 -7.60
N ALA A 129 5.23 -15.46 -6.54
CA ALA A 129 4.81 -16.48 -5.58
C ALA A 129 3.51 -16.08 -4.84
N LEU A 130 3.43 -14.83 -4.36
CA LEU A 130 2.20 -14.28 -3.75
C LEU A 130 1.01 -14.30 -4.72
N SER A 131 1.24 -13.92 -5.97
CA SER A 131 0.21 -13.94 -7.01
C SER A 131 -0.35 -15.35 -7.22
N LEU A 132 0.53 -16.35 -7.25
CA LEU A 132 0.17 -17.75 -7.45
C LEU A 132 -0.63 -18.31 -6.28
N ILE A 133 -0.10 -18.21 -5.05
CA ILE A 133 -0.79 -18.75 -3.87
C ILE A 133 -2.09 -17.99 -3.56
N GLY A 134 -2.11 -16.68 -3.78
CA GLY A 134 -3.30 -15.85 -3.66
C GLY A 134 -4.41 -16.21 -4.66
N SER A 135 -4.07 -16.87 -5.77
CA SER A 135 -5.08 -17.38 -6.72
C SER A 135 -5.82 -18.63 -6.23
N ALA A 136 -5.25 -19.37 -5.25
CA ALA A 136 -5.95 -20.45 -4.57
C ALA A 136 -6.93 -19.89 -3.52
N ASN A 137 -6.49 -18.94 -2.71
CA ASN A 137 -7.35 -18.09 -1.89
C ASN A 137 -6.60 -16.78 -1.52
N PRO A 138 -7.20 -15.58 -1.69
CA PRO A 138 -6.52 -14.31 -1.41
C PRO A 138 -6.02 -14.14 0.03
N ALA A 139 -6.65 -14.81 1.01
CA ALA A 139 -6.21 -14.76 2.42
C ALA A 139 -4.80 -15.34 2.61
N LEU A 140 -4.38 -16.32 1.80
CA LEU A 140 -3.04 -16.90 1.86
C LEU A 140 -1.96 -15.91 1.38
N GLY A 141 -2.27 -15.15 0.34
CA GLY A 141 -1.40 -14.07 -0.13
C GLY A 141 -1.24 -12.98 0.93
N ALA A 142 -2.32 -12.61 1.61
CA ALA A 142 -2.31 -11.63 2.70
C ALA A 142 -1.54 -12.13 3.95
N LEU A 143 -1.70 -13.41 4.32
CA LEU A 143 -0.95 -14.06 5.41
C LEU A 143 0.57 -13.93 5.19
N LEU A 144 1.04 -14.43 4.05
CA LEU A 144 2.47 -14.47 3.71
C LEU A 144 3.00 -13.05 3.50
N SER A 145 2.19 -12.18 2.89
CA SER A 145 2.56 -10.77 2.74
C SER A 145 2.76 -10.10 4.09
N ALA A 146 1.75 -10.09 4.97
CA ALA A 146 1.85 -9.42 6.26
C ALA A 146 3.04 -9.91 7.09
N HIS A 147 3.33 -11.21 7.03
CA HIS A 147 4.49 -11.81 7.68
C HIS A 147 5.83 -11.25 7.17
N GLN A 148 6.01 -11.09 5.85
CA GLN A 148 7.34 -10.81 5.26
C GLN A 148 7.52 -9.41 4.67
N SER A 149 6.44 -8.69 4.37
CA SER A 149 6.49 -7.35 3.78
C SER A 149 6.56 -6.25 4.83
N ILE A 150 5.95 -6.49 6.00
CA ILE A 150 5.87 -5.53 7.12
C ILE A 150 6.14 -6.17 8.49
N GLY A 151 5.93 -7.47 8.65
CA GLY A 151 6.26 -8.23 9.85
C GLY A 151 7.77 -8.29 10.12
N VAL A 152 8.15 -8.92 11.23
CA VAL A 152 9.52 -8.94 11.81
C VAL A 152 10.66 -9.15 10.79
N PRO A 153 10.57 -10.05 9.78
CA PRO A 153 11.64 -10.23 8.79
C PRO A 153 12.11 -8.94 8.12
N GLN A 154 11.19 -8.05 7.74
CA GLN A 154 11.53 -6.91 6.89
C GLN A 154 12.22 -5.76 7.65
N PRO A 155 11.72 -5.28 8.80
CA PRO A 155 12.43 -4.32 9.63
C PRO A 155 13.79 -4.85 10.09
N LEU A 156 13.90 -6.13 10.48
CA LEU A 156 15.18 -6.71 10.89
C LEU A 156 16.18 -6.81 9.73
N LYS A 157 15.72 -7.18 8.52
CA LYS A 157 16.58 -7.21 7.34
C LYS A 157 17.28 -5.86 7.10
N ILE A 158 16.53 -4.77 7.20
CA ILE A 158 17.01 -3.41 6.90
C ILE A 158 17.73 -2.76 8.10
N PHE A 159 17.18 -2.87 9.31
CA PHE A 159 17.58 -2.09 10.48
C PHE A 159 18.08 -2.93 11.66
N GLY A 160 17.91 -4.25 11.61
CA GLY A 160 18.27 -5.15 12.70
C GLY A 160 19.78 -5.30 12.86
N THR A 161 20.23 -5.48 14.09
CA THR A 161 21.62 -5.85 14.40
C THR A 161 21.91 -7.27 13.94
N THR A 162 23.20 -7.63 13.84
CA THR A 162 23.61 -9.01 13.54
C THR A 162 23.02 -10.01 14.53
N ASP A 163 22.96 -9.66 15.81
CA ASP A 163 22.44 -10.55 16.86
C ASP A 163 20.93 -10.72 16.75
N GLN A 164 20.18 -9.65 16.48
CA GLN A 164 18.74 -9.74 16.21
C GLN A 164 18.45 -10.61 14.98
N LYS A 165 19.21 -10.43 13.90
CA LYS A 165 19.05 -11.22 12.67
C LYS A 165 19.29 -12.72 12.94
N LYS A 166 20.37 -13.06 13.64
CA LYS A 166 20.69 -14.44 14.03
C LYS A 166 19.67 -15.05 15.00
N LYS A 167 19.10 -14.23 15.91
CA LYS A 167 18.09 -14.67 16.89
C LYS A 167 16.74 -14.98 16.23
N TYR A 168 16.26 -14.11 15.33
CA TYR A 168 14.87 -14.14 14.88
C TYR A 168 14.65 -14.65 13.44
N LEU A 169 15.54 -14.32 12.50
CA LEU A 169 15.30 -14.67 11.10
C LEU A 169 15.26 -16.20 10.84
N PRO A 170 16.11 -17.04 11.48
CA PRO A 170 16.02 -18.49 11.33
C PRO A 170 14.70 -19.08 11.81
N ARG A 171 14.12 -18.56 12.89
CA ARG A 171 12.80 -18.98 13.40
C ARG A 171 11.70 -18.74 12.38
N LEU A 172 11.70 -17.53 11.81
CA LEU A 172 10.72 -17.09 10.80
C LEU A 172 10.89 -17.87 9.49
N ALA A 173 12.13 -18.14 9.08
CA ALA A 173 12.42 -19.00 7.93
C ALA A 173 11.98 -20.46 8.19
N GLY A 174 12.03 -20.91 9.45
CA GLY A 174 11.59 -22.23 9.90
C GLY A 174 10.07 -22.39 10.04
N GLY A 175 9.27 -21.37 9.72
CA GLY A 175 7.80 -21.47 9.69
C GLY A 175 7.07 -20.73 10.81
N GLU A 176 7.78 -20.06 11.73
CA GLU A 176 7.13 -19.16 12.69
C GLU A 176 6.51 -17.95 11.99
N VAL A 177 5.34 -17.51 12.47
CA VAL A 177 4.58 -16.41 11.88
C VAL A 177 4.82 -15.12 12.65
N SER A 178 4.80 -14.00 11.93
CA SER A 178 4.95 -12.67 12.52
C SER A 178 3.81 -11.73 12.16
N ALA A 179 3.61 -10.72 13.00
CA ALA A 179 2.61 -9.67 12.82
C ALA A 179 3.21 -8.27 13.02
N PHE A 180 2.60 -7.27 12.38
CA PHE A 180 2.96 -5.87 12.48
C PHE A 180 1.84 -5.09 13.19
N LEU A 181 2.17 -4.47 14.33
CA LEU A 181 1.21 -3.89 15.26
C LEU A 181 1.47 -2.38 15.43
N LEU A 182 0.77 -1.59 14.62
CA LEU A 182 0.80 -0.13 14.66
C LEU A 182 -0.54 0.46 15.07
N THR A 183 -1.59 0.11 14.33
CA THR A 183 -2.94 0.69 14.42
C THR A 183 -3.59 0.48 15.79
N GLU A 184 -4.36 1.48 16.22
CA GLU A 184 -5.15 1.50 17.46
C GLU A 184 -6.57 1.98 17.13
N ALA A 185 -7.51 1.88 18.07
CA ALA A 185 -8.92 2.19 17.83
C ALA A 185 -9.16 3.58 17.21
N ASP A 186 -8.45 4.60 17.68
CA ASP A 186 -8.54 5.99 17.18
C ASP A 186 -7.30 6.43 16.38
N VAL A 187 -6.43 5.48 15.99
CA VAL A 187 -5.13 5.75 15.36
C VAL A 187 -4.91 4.86 14.14
N GLY A 188 -5.15 5.41 12.96
CA GLY A 188 -4.85 4.78 11.67
C GLY A 188 -3.77 5.53 10.90
N SER A 189 -4.19 6.48 10.05
CA SER A 189 -3.30 7.26 9.18
C SER A 189 -2.45 8.31 9.89
N ASP A 190 -2.75 8.64 11.15
CA ASP A 190 -2.00 9.59 11.98
C ASP A 190 -1.30 8.90 13.16
N PRO A 191 -0.17 8.19 12.92
CA PRO A 191 0.55 7.46 13.96
C PRO A 191 1.20 8.38 15.01
N ALA A 192 1.15 9.71 14.86
CA ALA A 192 1.63 10.62 15.90
C ALA A 192 0.76 10.58 17.17
N ARG A 193 -0.48 10.08 17.05
CA ARG A 193 -1.46 9.97 18.14
C ARG A 193 -1.43 8.63 18.90
N LEU A 194 -0.42 7.79 18.65
CA LEU A 194 -0.29 6.50 19.33
C LEU A 194 -0.36 6.66 20.86
N SER A 195 -1.18 5.80 21.45
CA SER A 195 -1.46 5.75 22.88
C SER A 195 -0.78 4.57 23.58
N THR A 196 -0.40 3.52 22.83
CA THR A 196 0.42 2.43 23.37
C THR A 196 1.77 2.99 23.81
N THR A 197 2.14 2.78 25.07
CA THR A 197 3.39 3.30 25.65
C THR A 197 4.42 2.20 25.89
N ALA A 198 5.70 2.56 25.84
CA ALA A 198 6.82 1.73 26.29
C ALA A 198 7.65 2.55 27.29
N VAL A 199 7.42 2.35 28.59
CA VAL A 199 8.08 3.13 29.65
C VAL A 199 9.47 2.53 29.92
N PRO A 200 10.55 3.31 29.91
CA PRO A 200 11.89 2.80 30.24
C PRO A 200 11.96 2.25 31.67
N VAL A 201 12.59 1.08 31.82
CA VAL A 201 12.88 0.42 33.09
C VAL A 201 14.30 -0.15 33.06
N GLU A 202 14.77 -0.72 34.18
CA GLU A 202 16.07 -1.41 34.19
C GLU A 202 16.09 -2.55 33.16
N GLY A 203 17.10 -2.55 32.29
CA GLY A 203 17.30 -3.57 31.25
C GLY A 203 16.39 -3.46 30.01
N GLY A 204 15.40 -2.57 29.98
CA GLY A 204 14.46 -2.51 28.85
C GLY A 204 13.28 -1.57 29.03
N TYR A 205 12.09 -2.03 28.63
CA TYR A 205 10.87 -1.25 28.59
C TYR A 205 9.66 -2.06 29.10
N ARG A 206 8.66 -1.38 29.65
CA ARG A 206 7.33 -1.95 29.96
C ARG A 206 6.28 -1.41 29.00
N LEU A 207 5.70 -2.31 28.22
CA LEU A 207 4.70 -1.99 27.20
C LEU A 207 3.28 -2.10 27.75
N ASN A 208 2.46 -1.08 27.47
CA ASN A 208 1.05 -1.03 27.83
C ASN A 208 0.24 -0.39 26.70
N GLY A 209 -0.86 -1.03 26.30
CA GLY A 209 -1.77 -0.50 25.27
C GLY A 209 -2.58 -1.59 24.56
N VAL A 210 -3.37 -1.17 23.57
CA VAL A 210 -4.19 -2.08 22.75
C VAL A 210 -3.98 -1.75 21.28
N LYS A 211 -3.67 -2.78 20.50
CA LYS A 211 -3.50 -2.72 19.05
C LYS A 211 -4.72 -3.32 18.37
N LEU A 212 -5.13 -2.69 17.26
CA LEU A 212 -6.30 -3.04 16.50
C LEU A 212 -5.91 -3.42 15.08
N TRP A 213 -6.68 -4.35 14.49
CA TRP A 213 -6.52 -4.86 13.14
C TRP A 213 -5.15 -5.47 12.86
N ALA A 214 -4.58 -6.15 13.85
CA ALA A 214 -3.28 -6.78 13.74
C ALA A 214 -3.36 -8.08 12.93
N THR A 215 -3.08 -8.00 11.63
CA THR A 215 -3.01 -9.16 10.73
C THR A 215 -1.93 -10.13 11.22
N ASN A 216 -2.27 -11.42 11.19
CA ASN A 216 -1.59 -12.57 11.78
C ASN A 216 -1.53 -12.55 13.32
N GLY A 217 -2.00 -11.50 14.00
CA GLY A 217 -1.79 -11.36 15.44
C GLY A 217 -2.52 -12.39 16.31
N THR A 218 -3.51 -13.12 15.77
CA THR A 218 -4.12 -14.26 16.48
C THR A 218 -3.19 -15.47 16.61
N MET A 219 -2.12 -15.54 15.82
CA MET A 219 -1.23 -16.71 15.72
C MET A 219 0.28 -16.38 15.68
N ALA A 220 0.63 -15.10 15.55
CA ALA A 220 2.02 -14.69 15.44
C ALA A 220 2.79 -14.99 16.74
N THR A 221 3.92 -15.67 16.60
CA THR A 221 4.86 -15.93 17.69
C THR A 221 5.82 -14.75 17.89
N LEU A 222 5.99 -13.91 16.86
CA LEU A 222 6.83 -12.72 16.91
C LEU A 222 6.08 -11.49 16.41
N LEU A 223 6.10 -10.40 17.18
CA LEU A 223 5.38 -9.17 16.89
C LEU A 223 6.39 -8.04 16.66
N VAL A 224 6.15 -7.20 15.65
CA VAL A 224 6.72 -5.84 15.63
C VAL A 224 5.70 -4.90 16.24
N VAL A 225 6.00 -4.33 17.40
CA VAL A 225 5.09 -3.41 18.10
C VAL A 225 5.62 -1.99 18.04
N MET A 226 4.76 -1.06 17.59
CA MET A 226 5.05 0.37 17.60
C MET A 226 4.46 0.99 18.86
N ALA A 227 5.31 1.57 19.72
CA ALA A 227 4.89 2.18 20.97
C ALA A 227 5.59 3.53 21.21
N GLN A 228 4.90 4.43 21.88
CA GLN A 228 5.40 5.74 22.27
C GLN A 228 6.27 5.61 23.52
N VAL A 229 7.57 5.92 23.39
CA VAL A 229 8.47 6.06 24.55
C VAL A 229 8.33 7.49 25.09
N PRO A 230 8.01 7.70 26.36
CA PRO A 230 7.99 9.03 26.96
C PRO A 230 9.40 9.62 26.99
N LYS A 231 9.51 10.94 26.84
CA LYS A 231 10.78 11.62 27.03
C LYS A 231 11.11 11.68 28.52
N SER A 232 12.29 11.21 28.92
CA SER A 232 12.77 11.24 30.30
C SER A 232 14.29 11.46 30.33
N GLU A 233 14.89 11.54 31.51
CA GLU A 233 16.35 11.62 31.62
C GLU A 233 17.00 10.40 30.98
N GLY A 234 18.00 10.61 30.11
CA GLY A 234 18.66 9.54 29.35
C GLY A 234 17.88 9.01 28.14
N HIS A 235 16.59 9.35 28.00
CA HIS A 235 15.73 8.86 26.91
C HIS A 235 15.19 10.02 26.06
N ARG A 236 15.44 9.94 24.75
CA ARG A 236 14.98 10.95 23.78
C ARG A 236 13.45 10.95 23.66
N GLY A 237 12.82 9.80 23.88
CA GLY A 237 11.41 9.54 23.61
C GLY A 237 11.09 9.47 22.11
N GLY A 238 9.82 9.24 21.82
CA GLY A 238 9.29 9.09 20.46
C GLY A 238 8.75 7.70 20.18
N ILE A 239 8.16 7.53 18.99
CA ILE A 239 7.65 6.24 18.53
C ILE A 239 8.85 5.32 18.28
N THR A 240 8.86 4.16 18.92
CA THR A 240 9.93 3.15 18.86
C THR A 240 9.35 1.81 18.41
N ALA A 241 10.12 1.05 17.64
CA ALA A 241 9.76 -0.27 17.15
C ALA A 241 10.44 -1.35 18.02
N PHE A 242 9.67 -2.35 18.43
CA PHE A 242 10.12 -3.45 19.30
C PHE A 242 9.82 -4.79 18.64
N VAL A 243 10.73 -5.76 18.76
CA VAL A 243 10.36 -7.18 18.62
C VAL A 243 9.81 -7.65 19.95
N VAL A 244 8.63 -8.28 19.95
CA VAL A 244 7.97 -8.80 21.15
C VAL A 244 7.58 -10.25 20.90
N GLU A 245 7.93 -11.16 21.81
CA GLU A 245 7.43 -12.54 21.76
C GLU A 245 5.90 -12.52 21.95
N GLY A 246 5.17 -13.19 21.06
CA GLY A 246 3.72 -13.19 21.04
C GLY A 246 3.09 -13.80 22.29
N ASP A 247 3.86 -14.61 23.03
CA ASP A 247 3.47 -15.22 24.30
C ASP A 247 4.20 -14.68 25.53
N ALA A 248 4.86 -13.54 25.40
CA ALA A 248 5.41 -12.83 26.55
C ALA A 248 4.30 -12.58 27.61
N PRO A 249 4.62 -12.74 28.91
CA PRO A 249 3.67 -12.43 29.98
C PRO A 249 3.09 -11.02 29.83
N GLY A 250 1.76 -10.91 29.86
CA GLY A 250 1.04 -9.65 29.66
C GLY A 250 0.55 -9.38 28.22
N VAL A 251 0.90 -10.24 27.25
CA VAL A 251 0.32 -10.19 25.89
C VAL A 251 -0.95 -11.05 25.86
N SER A 252 -2.06 -10.48 25.39
CA SER A 252 -3.34 -11.19 25.21
C SER A 252 -3.98 -10.86 23.88
N VAL A 253 -4.48 -11.88 23.16
CA VAL A 253 -5.33 -11.70 21.98
C VAL A 253 -6.77 -11.63 22.49
N GLU A 254 -7.33 -10.44 22.59
CA GLU A 254 -8.67 -10.26 23.17
C GLU A 254 -9.76 -10.78 22.23
N ARG A 255 -9.58 -10.58 20.91
CA ARG A 255 -10.58 -10.89 19.90
C ARG A 255 -9.94 -11.19 18.56
N ARG A 256 -10.58 -12.09 17.80
CA ARG A 256 -10.39 -12.21 16.35
C ARG A 256 -11.38 -11.32 15.63
N ASN A 257 -10.90 -10.46 14.73
CA ASN A 257 -11.75 -9.60 13.92
C ASN A 257 -12.34 -10.40 12.73
N ALA A 258 -13.54 -10.00 12.29
CA ALA A 258 -14.20 -10.52 11.09
C ALA A 258 -14.44 -9.40 10.08
N PHE A 259 -14.32 -9.70 8.79
CA PHE A 259 -14.34 -8.71 7.72
C PHE A 259 -15.26 -9.12 6.56
N LEU A 260 -15.59 -8.13 5.72
CA LEU A 260 -16.35 -8.30 4.48
C LEU A 260 -15.72 -9.35 3.54
N GLY A 261 -14.41 -9.30 3.37
CA GLY A 261 -13.61 -10.20 2.53
C GLY A 261 -12.33 -10.63 3.24
N LEU A 262 -11.52 -11.45 2.57
CA LEU A 262 -10.38 -12.15 3.14
C LEU A 262 -10.79 -12.94 4.39
N ARG A 263 -11.86 -13.72 4.33
CA ARG A 263 -12.45 -14.34 5.55
C ARG A 263 -11.50 -15.29 6.26
N GLY A 264 -10.57 -15.90 5.53
CA GLY A 264 -9.49 -16.72 6.10
C GLY A 264 -8.39 -15.92 6.83
N LEU A 265 -8.38 -14.59 6.72
CA LEU A 265 -7.38 -13.72 7.32
C LEU A 265 -7.46 -13.79 8.84
N GLU A 266 -6.31 -14.01 9.43
CA GLU A 266 -6.16 -14.06 10.87
C GLU A 266 -5.81 -12.66 11.34
N ASN A 267 -6.63 -12.08 12.20
CA ASN A 267 -6.54 -10.67 12.53
C ASN A 267 -7.08 -10.42 13.94
N SER A 268 -6.39 -9.61 14.72
CA SER A 268 -6.64 -9.52 16.16
C SER A 268 -6.81 -8.11 16.70
N VAL A 269 -7.47 -8.05 17.86
CA VAL A 269 -7.27 -7.02 18.89
C VAL A 269 -6.26 -7.59 19.89
N THR A 270 -5.11 -6.95 20.04
CA THR A 270 -4.02 -7.44 20.91
C THR A 270 -3.75 -6.44 22.02
N ARG A 271 -3.82 -6.89 23.26
CA ARG A 271 -3.48 -6.10 24.45
C ARG A 271 -2.08 -6.40 24.93
N PHE A 272 -1.42 -5.35 25.41
CA PHE A 272 -0.18 -5.40 26.18
C PHE A 272 -0.46 -4.82 27.56
N HIS A 273 -0.18 -5.58 28.61
CA HIS A 273 -0.27 -5.12 29.99
C HIS A 273 1.01 -5.51 30.75
N ASP A 274 1.81 -4.50 31.11
CA ASP A 274 3.09 -4.65 31.79
C ASP A 274 4.08 -5.61 31.08
N VAL A 275 4.07 -5.64 29.75
CA VAL A 275 4.94 -6.55 28.98
C VAL A 275 6.37 -6.05 29.01
N PHE A 276 7.29 -6.84 29.58
CA PHE A 276 8.72 -6.52 29.56
C PHE A 276 9.33 -6.82 28.19
N VAL A 277 10.04 -5.84 27.63
CA VAL A 277 10.81 -5.98 26.39
C VAL A 277 12.24 -5.52 26.65
N PRO A 278 13.25 -6.37 26.42
CA PRO A 278 14.62 -6.02 26.73
C PRO A 278 15.20 -5.04 25.69
N VAL A 279 16.24 -4.30 26.07
CA VAL A 279 16.82 -3.25 25.22
C VAL A 279 17.35 -3.77 23.88
N GLU A 280 17.85 -5.00 23.84
CA GLU A 280 18.35 -5.66 22.64
C GLU A 280 17.25 -6.00 21.61
N ASP A 281 15.98 -5.95 22.00
CA ASP A 281 14.84 -6.20 21.11
C ASP A 281 14.23 -4.90 20.54
N VAL A 282 14.85 -3.74 20.82
CA VAL A 282 14.58 -2.48 20.11
C VAL A 282 15.15 -2.53 18.69
N ILE A 283 14.30 -2.31 17.68
CA ILE A 283 14.75 -2.26 16.28
C ILE A 283 15.28 -0.85 15.97
N GLY A 284 16.52 -0.75 15.52
CA GLY A 284 17.16 0.54 15.24
C GLY A 284 17.45 1.32 16.52
N ARG A 285 17.01 2.58 16.60
CA ARG A 285 17.19 3.43 17.80
C ARG A 285 15.86 3.94 18.32
N GLU A 286 15.83 4.26 19.62
CA GLU A 286 14.69 4.93 20.25
C GLU A 286 14.24 6.17 19.44
N GLY A 287 12.93 6.30 19.24
CA GLY A 287 12.31 7.37 18.47
C GLY A 287 12.38 7.20 16.94
N GLN A 288 12.93 6.09 16.42
CA GLN A 288 12.99 5.81 14.98
C GLN A 288 11.89 4.87 14.47
N GLY A 289 10.95 4.44 15.31
CA GLY A 289 9.94 3.43 14.97
C GLY A 289 9.09 3.81 13.76
N LEU A 290 8.61 5.05 13.69
CA LEU A 290 7.82 5.51 12.54
C LEU A 290 8.66 5.56 11.25
N LYS A 291 9.93 5.95 11.33
CA LYS A 291 10.84 5.92 10.17
C LYS A 291 11.02 4.49 9.68
N ILE A 292 11.25 3.54 10.58
CA ILE A 292 11.39 2.11 10.26
C ILE A 292 10.11 1.59 9.59
N ALA A 293 8.93 1.93 10.12
CA ALA A 293 7.64 1.55 9.54
C ALA A 293 7.49 2.07 8.09
N LEU A 294 7.71 3.38 7.89
CA LEU A 294 7.56 4.01 6.57
C LEU A 294 8.59 3.51 5.55
N THR A 295 9.85 3.31 5.96
CA THR A 295 10.87 2.76 5.07
C THR A 295 10.57 1.31 4.68
N THR A 296 10.10 0.49 5.63
CA THR A 296 9.69 -0.89 5.38
C THR A 296 8.54 -0.97 4.38
N LEU A 297 7.56 -0.06 4.50
CA LEU A 297 6.43 0.03 3.57
C LEU A 297 6.84 0.37 2.12
N ASN A 298 7.98 1.03 1.87
CA ASN A 298 8.35 1.43 0.51
C ASN A 298 8.48 0.23 -0.45
N THR A 299 9.20 -0.82 -0.05
CA THR A 299 9.27 -2.07 -0.83
C THR A 299 8.17 -3.05 -0.45
N GLY A 300 7.69 -3.03 0.80
CA GLY A 300 6.57 -3.85 1.26
C GLY A 300 5.29 -3.66 0.42
N ARG A 301 5.03 -2.41 -0.01
CA ARG A 301 3.91 -2.02 -0.87
C ARG A 301 3.82 -2.74 -2.21
N LEU A 302 4.89 -3.40 -2.69
CA LEU A 302 4.86 -4.15 -3.96
C LEU A 302 4.04 -5.45 -3.86
N SER A 303 3.87 -5.98 -2.64
CA SER A 303 3.13 -7.22 -2.39
C SER A 303 1.62 -7.10 -2.66
N LEU A 304 1.01 -5.97 -2.31
CA LEU A 304 -0.43 -5.71 -2.50
C LEU A 304 -0.84 -5.62 -3.97
N PRO A 305 -0.12 -4.87 -4.85
CA PRO A 305 -0.31 -4.93 -6.29
C PRO A 305 -0.22 -6.33 -6.87
N ALA A 306 0.62 -7.21 -6.33
CA ALA A 306 0.73 -8.59 -6.81
C ALA A 306 -0.61 -9.33 -6.68
N MET A 307 -1.28 -9.17 -5.53
CA MET A 307 -2.63 -9.72 -5.33
C MET A 307 -3.66 -9.07 -6.28
N CYS A 308 -3.55 -7.77 -6.54
CA CYS A 308 -4.43 -7.05 -7.48
C CYS A 308 -4.24 -7.52 -8.94
N VAL A 309 -2.99 -7.70 -9.38
CA VAL A 309 -2.65 -8.23 -10.70
C VAL A 309 -3.13 -9.67 -10.85
N SER A 310 -2.96 -10.50 -9.81
CA SER A 310 -3.47 -11.87 -9.80
C SER A 310 -4.99 -11.91 -9.94
N ALA A 311 -5.71 -11.09 -9.18
CA ALA A 311 -7.16 -10.94 -9.30
C ALA A 311 -7.58 -10.50 -10.72
N GLY A 312 -6.87 -9.55 -11.33
CA GLY A 312 -7.09 -9.12 -12.71
C GLY A 312 -6.95 -10.27 -13.71
N LYS A 313 -5.87 -11.05 -13.62
CA LYS A 313 -5.66 -12.25 -14.46
C LYS A 313 -6.75 -13.29 -14.28
N TRP A 314 -7.17 -13.52 -13.04
CA TRP A 314 -8.27 -14.43 -12.72
C TRP A 314 -9.58 -13.94 -13.35
N CYS A 315 -9.89 -12.65 -13.23
CA CYS A 315 -11.09 -12.05 -13.81
C CYS A 315 -11.11 -12.17 -15.33
N VAL A 316 -9.97 -11.92 -16.01
CA VAL A 316 -9.83 -12.11 -17.46
C VAL A 316 -10.11 -13.55 -17.85
N SER A 317 -9.57 -14.52 -17.11
CA SER A 317 -9.80 -15.95 -17.37
C SER A 317 -11.27 -16.34 -17.27
N VAL A 318 -11.96 -15.88 -16.22
CA VAL A 318 -13.38 -16.14 -16.00
C VAL A 318 -14.23 -15.43 -17.07
N ALA A 319 -13.97 -14.15 -17.32
CA ALA A 319 -14.70 -13.37 -18.32
C ALA A 319 -14.60 -13.99 -19.71
N ARG A 320 -13.39 -14.44 -20.11
CA ARG A 320 -13.17 -15.14 -21.38
C ARG A 320 -14.03 -16.38 -21.52
N GLN A 321 -14.03 -17.25 -20.50
CA GLN A 321 -14.78 -18.51 -20.52
C GLN A 321 -16.30 -18.23 -20.54
N TRP A 322 -16.78 -17.48 -19.54
CA TRP A 322 -18.20 -17.20 -19.38
C TRP A 322 -18.79 -16.46 -20.58
N ALA A 323 -18.14 -15.39 -21.05
CA ALA A 323 -18.72 -14.55 -22.09
C ALA A 323 -18.71 -15.21 -23.48
N SER A 324 -17.86 -16.21 -23.68
CA SER A 324 -17.84 -17.00 -24.91
C SER A 324 -18.94 -18.07 -24.93
N GLU A 325 -19.34 -18.58 -23.77
CA GLU A 325 -20.34 -19.65 -23.64
C GLU A 325 -21.76 -19.11 -23.48
N ARG A 326 -21.95 -18.03 -22.71
CA ARG A 326 -23.28 -17.49 -22.43
C ARG A 326 -23.88 -16.85 -23.67
N VAL A 327 -25.04 -17.34 -24.11
CA VAL A 327 -25.79 -16.77 -25.24
C VAL A 327 -26.96 -15.90 -24.75
N GLN A 328 -27.08 -14.69 -25.30
CA GLN A 328 -28.27 -13.84 -25.19
C GLN A 328 -28.56 -13.17 -26.53
N TRP A 329 -29.84 -13.04 -26.86
CA TRP A 329 -30.30 -12.51 -28.16
C TRP A 329 -29.63 -13.21 -29.35
N GLY A 330 -29.48 -14.53 -29.27
CA GLY A 330 -28.94 -15.36 -30.35
C GLY A 330 -27.43 -15.32 -30.56
N LEU A 331 -26.67 -14.58 -29.75
CA LEU A 331 -25.20 -14.50 -29.84
C LEU A 331 -24.52 -14.74 -28.50
N PRO A 332 -23.28 -15.28 -28.48
CA PRO A 332 -22.42 -15.22 -27.29
C PRO A 332 -22.32 -13.79 -26.76
N VAL A 333 -22.40 -13.60 -25.45
CA VAL A 333 -22.45 -12.25 -24.87
C VAL A 333 -21.19 -11.45 -25.17
N ALA A 334 -20.04 -12.11 -25.37
CA ALA A 334 -18.81 -11.48 -25.83
C ALA A 334 -18.93 -10.75 -27.18
N ARG A 335 -19.93 -11.09 -28.02
CA ARG A 335 -20.18 -10.42 -29.32
C ARG A 335 -21.03 -9.16 -29.21
N HIS A 336 -21.61 -8.87 -28.05
CA HIS A 336 -22.29 -7.60 -27.81
C HIS A 336 -21.28 -6.54 -27.41
N GLU A 337 -21.25 -5.41 -28.14
CA GLU A 337 -20.23 -4.36 -27.99
C GLU A 337 -20.06 -3.90 -26.52
N ALA A 338 -21.16 -3.76 -25.79
CA ALA A 338 -21.15 -3.34 -24.39
C ALA A 338 -20.36 -4.29 -23.48
N VAL A 339 -20.42 -5.60 -23.74
CA VAL A 339 -19.69 -6.64 -23.01
C VAL A 339 -18.26 -6.75 -23.53
N ALA A 340 -18.07 -6.68 -24.86
CA ALA A 340 -16.75 -6.71 -25.48
C ALA A 340 -15.83 -5.60 -24.94
N LYS A 341 -16.36 -4.38 -24.73
CA LYS A 341 -15.62 -3.26 -24.12
C LYS A 341 -15.11 -3.60 -22.72
N LYS A 342 -15.92 -4.26 -21.90
CA LYS A 342 -15.57 -4.66 -20.52
C LYS A 342 -14.47 -5.72 -20.53
N ILE A 343 -14.60 -6.73 -21.39
CA ILE A 343 -13.58 -7.79 -21.56
C ILE A 343 -12.24 -7.19 -22.04
N ALA A 344 -12.30 -6.29 -23.03
CA ALA A 344 -11.14 -5.61 -23.56
C ALA A 344 -10.46 -4.72 -22.50
N PHE A 345 -11.24 -3.98 -21.70
CA PHE A 345 -10.74 -3.22 -20.56
C PHE A 345 -10.04 -4.11 -19.53
N MET A 346 -10.66 -5.24 -19.14
CA MET A 346 -10.06 -6.17 -18.17
C MET A 346 -8.72 -6.72 -18.66
N ALA A 347 -8.65 -7.17 -19.92
CA ALA A 347 -7.42 -7.73 -20.49
C ALA A 347 -6.31 -6.68 -20.61
N ALA A 348 -6.60 -5.53 -21.22
CA ALA A 348 -5.60 -4.48 -21.45
C ALA A 348 -5.10 -3.87 -20.13
N THR A 349 -6.01 -3.62 -19.17
CA THR A 349 -5.65 -3.04 -17.88
C THR A 349 -4.86 -4.01 -17.02
N THR A 350 -5.17 -5.31 -17.06
CA THR A 350 -4.37 -6.34 -16.39
C THR A 350 -2.95 -6.39 -16.94
N TYR A 351 -2.77 -6.32 -18.27
CA TYR A 351 -1.45 -6.25 -18.89
C TYR A 351 -0.68 -5.00 -18.45
N GLY A 352 -1.34 -3.84 -18.38
CA GLY A 352 -0.74 -2.59 -17.89
C GLY A 352 -0.32 -2.65 -16.43
N MET A 353 -1.18 -3.17 -15.53
CA MET A 353 -0.86 -3.34 -14.11
C MET A 353 0.31 -4.29 -13.89
N GLU A 354 0.33 -5.44 -14.59
CA GLU A 354 1.45 -6.39 -14.50
C GLU A 354 2.75 -5.75 -15.00
N SER A 355 2.69 -4.95 -16.09
CA SER A 355 3.86 -4.23 -16.59
C SER A 355 4.43 -3.25 -15.56
N MET A 356 3.57 -2.52 -14.85
CA MET A 356 4.01 -1.61 -13.79
C MET A 356 4.61 -2.36 -12.61
N LEU A 357 3.96 -3.45 -12.16
CA LEU A 357 4.41 -4.24 -11.03
C LEU A 357 5.77 -4.86 -11.30
N ASP A 358 5.93 -5.56 -12.43
CA ASP A 358 7.18 -6.22 -12.77
C ASP A 358 8.31 -5.21 -12.91
N LEU A 359 8.07 -4.06 -13.54
CA LEU A 359 9.05 -2.99 -13.65
C LEU A 359 9.43 -2.45 -12.25
N ALA A 360 8.46 -2.17 -11.38
CA ALA A 360 8.75 -1.65 -10.04
C ALA A 360 9.54 -2.65 -9.19
N CYS A 361 9.20 -3.94 -9.28
CA CYS A 361 9.96 -5.02 -8.64
C CYS A 361 11.40 -5.10 -9.16
N LEU A 362 11.58 -5.05 -10.47
CA LEU A 362 12.89 -5.09 -11.10
C LEU A 362 13.77 -3.88 -10.73
N LEU A 363 13.18 -2.67 -10.68
CA LEU A 363 13.87 -1.48 -10.22
C LEU A 363 14.28 -1.57 -8.75
N ALA A 364 13.45 -2.22 -7.92
CA ALA A 364 13.74 -2.45 -6.51
C ALA A 364 14.85 -3.51 -6.31
N ASP A 365 14.87 -4.54 -7.15
CA ASP A 365 15.86 -5.62 -7.12
C ASP A 365 17.26 -5.17 -7.60
N ASP A 366 17.31 -4.22 -8.54
CA ASP A 366 18.52 -3.66 -9.12
C ASP A 366 19.20 -2.61 -8.22
N ASP A 367 18.47 -2.03 -7.26
CA ASP A 367 18.96 -1.04 -6.28
C ASP A 367 19.66 0.22 -6.88
N ARG A 368 19.67 0.40 -8.22
CA ARG A 368 20.21 1.61 -8.87
C ARG A 368 19.26 2.79 -8.82
N ASN A 369 17.98 2.54 -8.54
CA ASN A 369 16.91 3.53 -8.56
C ASN A 369 16.28 3.70 -7.18
N ASP A 370 15.73 4.89 -6.94
CA ASP A 370 14.82 5.14 -5.84
C ASP A 370 13.40 4.82 -6.30
N ILE A 371 12.78 3.79 -5.70
CA ILE A 371 11.50 3.23 -6.15
C ILE A 371 10.29 3.75 -5.37
N ARG A 372 10.48 4.69 -4.44
CA ARG A 372 9.44 5.10 -3.48
C ARG A 372 8.18 5.64 -4.16
N ILE A 373 8.33 6.40 -5.24
CA ILE A 373 7.20 6.92 -6.02
C ILE A 373 6.59 5.81 -6.87
N GLU A 374 7.40 5.01 -7.56
CA GLU A 374 6.96 3.93 -8.44
C GLU A 374 6.14 2.89 -7.67
N ALA A 375 6.62 2.44 -6.51
CA ALA A 375 5.92 1.51 -5.62
C ALA A 375 4.60 2.09 -5.10
N ALA A 376 4.58 3.38 -4.77
CA ALA A 376 3.37 4.07 -4.33
C ALA A 376 2.35 4.22 -5.46
N LEU A 377 2.80 4.58 -6.67
CA LEU A 377 1.96 4.69 -7.86
C LEU A 377 1.32 3.35 -8.22
N ILE A 378 2.08 2.25 -8.21
CA ILE A 378 1.51 0.93 -8.53
C ILE A 378 0.57 0.42 -7.43
N LYS A 379 0.84 0.69 -6.15
CA LYS A 379 -0.11 0.40 -5.06
C LYS A 379 -1.46 1.08 -5.31
N LEU A 380 -1.42 2.39 -5.51
CA LEU A 380 -2.61 3.19 -5.80
C LEU A 380 -3.32 2.66 -7.06
N TYR A 381 -2.61 2.59 -8.18
CA TYR A 381 -3.17 2.25 -9.49
C TYR A 381 -3.77 0.85 -9.52
N ALA A 382 -3.04 -0.17 -9.05
CA ALA A 382 -3.51 -1.55 -9.11
C ALA A 382 -4.70 -1.79 -8.19
N SER A 383 -4.75 -1.17 -7.00
CA SER A 383 -5.88 -1.34 -6.08
C SER A 383 -7.19 -0.76 -6.63
N GLU A 384 -7.13 0.40 -7.29
CA GLU A 384 -8.29 1.02 -7.92
C GLU A 384 -8.71 0.28 -9.20
N MET A 385 -7.76 -0.07 -10.07
CA MET A 385 -8.06 -0.74 -11.34
C MET A 385 -8.51 -2.19 -11.14
N ALA A 386 -7.96 -2.93 -10.18
CA ALA A 386 -8.41 -4.29 -9.89
C ALA A 386 -9.84 -4.31 -9.33
N TRP A 387 -10.21 -3.32 -8.49
CA TRP A 387 -11.59 -3.17 -8.03
C TRP A 387 -12.55 -2.97 -9.21
N LEU A 388 -12.22 -2.06 -10.15
CA LEU A 388 -13.02 -1.85 -11.36
C LEU A 388 -13.10 -3.10 -12.23
N ILE A 389 -12.01 -3.85 -12.38
CA ILE A 389 -11.98 -5.12 -13.13
C ILE A 389 -12.92 -6.16 -12.48
N ALA A 390 -12.89 -6.30 -11.17
CA ALA A 390 -13.76 -7.24 -10.46
C ALA A 390 -15.23 -6.82 -10.54
N ASP A 391 -15.54 -5.54 -10.37
CA ASP A 391 -16.90 -5.00 -10.56
C ASP A 391 -17.41 -5.27 -11.99
N GLU A 392 -16.56 -5.05 -12.99
CA GLU A 392 -16.90 -5.34 -14.37
C GLU A 392 -17.10 -6.84 -14.65
N LEU A 393 -16.35 -7.72 -13.97
CA LEU A 393 -16.59 -9.16 -14.04
C LEU A 393 -17.96 -9.53 -13.48
N ILE A 394 -18.36 -8.96 -12.33
CA ILE A 394 -19.69 -9.18 -11.76
C ILE A 394 -20.75 -8.79 -12.79
N GLN A 395 -20.60 -7.62 -13.41
CA GLN A 395 -21.54 -7.14 -14.42
C GLN A 395 -21.59 -8.04 -15.67
N VAL A 396 -20.45 -8.53 -16.15
CA VAL A 396 -20.37 -9.48 -17.27
C VAL A 396 -21.04 -10.83 -16.93
N ARG A 397 -21.02 -11.24 -15.66
CA ARG A 397 -21.68 -12.47 -15.17
C ARG A 397 -23.15 -12.29 -14.79
N GLY A 398 -23.64 -11.06 -14.63
CA GLY A 398 -25.00 -10.76 -14.20
C GLY A 398 -25.32 -11.41 -12.85
N GLY A 399 -26.50 -12.01 -12.70
CA GLY A 399 -26.90 -12.65 -11.43
C GLY A 399 -25.92 -13.72 -10.91
N ARG A 400 -25.21 -14.43 -11.81
CA ARG A 400 -24.17 -15.41 -11.42
C ARG A 400 -22.88 -14.77 -10.93
N GLY A 401 -22.71 -13.47 -11.16
CA GLY A 401 -21.65 -12.69 -10.55
C GLY A 401 -21.94 -12.41 -9.07
N TYR A 402 -23.22 -12.18 -8.73
CA TYR A 402 -23.66 -11.83 -7.38
C TYR A 402 -23.94 -13.05 -6.49
N GLU A 403 -24.24 -14.21 -7.08
CA GLU A 403 -24.47 -15.47 -6.35
C GLU A 403 -23.15 -16.06 -5.81
N THR A 404 -23.17 -16.58 -4.58
CA THR A 404 -21.99 -17.18 -3.93
C THR A 404 -21.58 -18.48 -4.64
N ALA A 405 -20.28 -18.84 -4.53
CA ALA A 405 -19.75 -20.04 -5.18
C ALA A 405 -20.44 -21.33 -4.72
N ASP A 406 -20.71 -21.46 -3.42
CA ASP A 406 -21.42 -22.63 -2.87
C ASP A 406 -22.87 -22.71 -3.38
N SER A 407 -23.57 -21.59 -3.49
CA SER A 407 -24.93 -21.55 -4.05
C SER A 407 -24.96 -21.98 -5.52
N LEU A 408 -23.98 -21.52 -6.32
CA LEU A 408 -23.81 -21.98 -7.71
C LEU A 408 -23.59 -23.49 -7.78
N ALA A 409 -22.69 -24.01 -6.93
CA ALA A 409 -22.35 -25.43 -6.87
C ALA A 409 -23.56 -26.30 -6.50
N ALA A 410 -24.36 -25.86 -5.52
CA ALA A 410 -25.51 -26.60 -5.00
C ALA A 410 -26.57 -26.91 -6.07
N ARG A 411 -26.60 -26.15 -7.17
CA ARG A 411 -27.50 -26.35 -8.32
C ARG A 411 -26.79 -26.81 -9.59
N GLY A 412 -25.57 -27.35 -9.47
CA GLY A 412 -24.82 -27.99 -10.54
C GLY A 412 -24.05 -27.04 -11.46
N GLU A 413 -23.88 -25.77 -11.09
CA GLU A 413 -23.02 -24.85 -11.84
C GLU A 413 -21.58 -24.84 -11.34
N LYS A 414 -20.66 -24.36 -12.20
CA LYS A 414 -19.27 -24.16 -11.83
C LYS A 414 -19.19 -23.13 -10.69
N ALA A 415 -18.58 -23.53 -9.58
CA ALA A 415 -18.37 -22.72 -8.38
C ALA A 415 -17.33 -21.61 -8.65
N ILE A 416 -17.77 -20.50 -9.26
CA ILE A 416 -16.90 -19.36 -9.57
C ILE A 416 -17.15 -18.24 -8.54
N PRO A 417 -16.22 -17.98 -7.61
CA PRO A 417 -16.38 -17.01 -6.52
C PRO A 417 -16.12 -15.56 -6.97
N ALA A 418 -16.91 -15.05 -7.93
CA ALA A 418 -16.73 -13.68 -8.41
C ALA A 418 -17.06 -12.63 -7.33
N GLU A 419 -18.14 -12.83 -6.57
CA GLU A 419 -18.53 -11.96 -5.47
C GLU A 419 -17.47 -11.91 -4.35
N GLN A 420 -16.80 -13.04 -4.09
CA GLN A 420 -15.70 -13.11 -3.13
C GLN A 420 -14.53 -12.22 -3.58
N ILE A 421 -14.10 -12.30 -4.83
CA ILE A 421 -13.01 -11.46 -5.35
C ILE A 421 -13.34 -9.97 -5.20
N LEU A 422 -14.60 -9.57 -5.44
CA LEU A 422 -15.02 -8.19 -5.20
C LEU A 422 -14.85 -7.83 -3.71
N ARG A 423 -15.38 -8.63 -2.78
CA ARG A 423 -15.25 -8.39 -1.33
C ARG A 423 -13.78 -8.33 -0.88
N ASP A 424 -12.96 -9.25 -1.36
CA ASP A 424 -11.54 -9.39 -1.01
C ASP A 424 -10.70 -8.20 -1.51
N LEU A 425 -11.04 -7.61 -2.66
CA LEU A 425 -10.32 -6.45 -3.19
C LEU A 425 -10.66 -5.13 -2.48
N ARG A 426 -11.79 -5.04 -1.76
CA ARG A 426 -12.23 -3.77 -1.17
C ARG A 426 -11.20 -3.16 -0.22
N ILE A 427 -10.52 -4.01 0.54
CA ILE A 427 -9.54 -3.62 1.56
C ILE A 427 -8.24 -3.07 0.94
N ASN A 428 -7.91 -3.45 -0.30
CA ASN A 428 -6.67 -3.02 -0.97
C ASN A 428 -6.60 -1.50 -1.22
N ARG A 429 -7.77 -0.84 -1.23
CA ARG A 429 -7.92 0.62 -1.35
C ARG A 429 -7.79 1.34 0.01
N ILE A 430 -7.72 0.61 1.11
CA ILE A 430 -7.77 1.13 2.48
C ILE A 430 -6.45 0.86 3.21
N PHE A 431 -6.01 -0.39 3.30
CA PHE A 431 -4.79 -0.73 4.04
C PHE A 431 -3.52 -0.39 3.26
N GLU A 432 -2.37 -0.45 3.95
CA GLU A 432 -1.06 -0.01 3.44
C GLU A 432 -1.06 1.44 2.90
N GLY A 433 -1.90 2.28 3.52
CA GLY A 433 -2.20 3.65 3.12
C GLY A 433 -3.44 3.72 2.24
N SER A 434 -4.50 4.40 2.71
CA SER A 434 -5.72 4.57 1.92
C SER A 434 -5.43 5.33 0.62
N THR A 435 -6.29 5.18 -0.38
CA THR A 435 -6.19 5.91 -1.65
C THR A 435 -5.94 7.40 -1.44
N GLU A 436 -6.66 8.04 -0.51
CA GLU A 436 -6.50 9.47 -0.20
C GLU A 436 -5.12 9.77 0.41
N ILE A 437 -4.64 8.94 1.33
CA ILE A 437 -3.30 9.11 1.93
C ILE A 437 -2.21 8.86 0.89
N MET A 438 -2.40 7.90 -0.02
CA MET A 438 -1.47 7.63 -1.11
C MET A 438 -1.41 8.82 -2.08
N HIS A 439 -2.53 9.44 -2.41
CA HIS A 439 -2.56 10.68 -3.18
C HIS A 439 -1.76 11.79 -2.50
N LEU A 440 -1.94 12.00 -1.19
CA LEU A 440 -1.21 13.03 -0.45
C LEU A 440 0.29 12.72 -0.38
N PHE A 441 0.65 11.47 -0.08
CA PHE A 441 2.05 11.02 -0.03
C PHE A 441 2.74 11.23 -1.38
N ILE A 442 2.16 10.73 -2.47
CA ILE A 442 2.77 10.83 -3.80
C ILE A 442 2.80 12.29 -4.26
N ALA A 443 1.75 13.07 -4.02
CA ALA A 443 1.73 14.48 -4.36
C ALA A 443 2.84 15.24 -3.62
N ARG A 444 3.04 14.97 -2.33
CA ARG A 444 4.09 15.57 -1.50
C ARG A 444 5.49 15.24 -2.02
N GLU A 445 5.73 14.00 -2.43
CA GLU A 445 6.99 13.57 -3.05
C GLU A 445 7.18 14.18 -4.45
N ALA A 446 6.12 14.27 -5.24
CA ALA A 446 6.11 14.86 -6.58
C ALA A 446 6.49 16.35 -6.57
N VAL A 447 6.05 17.11 -5.56
CA VAL A 447 6.39 18.54 -5.42
C VAL A 447 7.64 18.81 -4.57
N ASP A 448 8.31 17.78 -4.07
CA ASP A 448 9.42 17.91 -3.11
C ASP A 448 10.61 18.71 -3.68
N ALA A 449 10.90 18.54 -4.98
CA ALA A 449 11.93 19.34 -5.65
C ALA A 449 11.57 20.85 -5.71
N HIS A 450 10.28 21.17 -5.81
CA HIS A 450 9.82 22.56 -5.76
C HIS A 450 9.88 23.12 -4.34
N LEU A 451 9.51 22.30 -3.34
CA LEU A 451 9.53 22.69 -1.92
C LEU A 451 10.95 22.84 -1.37
N SER A 452 11.90 21.97 -1.74
CA SER A 452 13.30 22.12 -1.35
C SER A 452 13.96 23.40 -1.88
N VAL A 453 13.49 23.90 -3.04
CA VAL A 453 14.01 25.12 -3.66
C VAL A 453 13.29 26.38 -3.17
N ALA A 454 11.97 26.32 -2.96
CA ALA A 454 11.12 27.49 -2.69
C ALA A 454 10.43 27.49 -1.30
N GLY A 455 10.58 26.44 -0.49
CA GLY A 455 9.86 26.25 0.78
C GLY A 455 10.16 27.33 1.81
N ASP A 456 11.43 27.72 1.96
CA ASP A 456 11.85 28.80 2.86
C ASP A 456 11.20 30.17 2.52
N ILE A 457 10.73 30.37 1.28
CA ILE A 457 10.06 31.62 0.85
C ILE A 457 8.67 31.73 1.51
N ILE A 458 8.01 30.58 1.70
CA ILE A 458 6.65 30.50 2.23
C ILE A 458 6.61 30.13 3.72
N ASP A 459 7.74 29.76 4.32
CA ASP A 459 7.87 29.50 5.75
C ASP A 459 7.71 30.81 6.57
N PRO A 460 6.68 30.90 7.43
CA PRO A 460 6.49 32.06 8.32
C PRO A 460 7.67 32.28 9.27
N SER A 461 8.35 31.21 9.67
CA SER A 461 9.42 31.20 10.68
C SER A 461 10.83 31.43 10.12
N ALA A 462 10.99 31.47 8.80
CA ALA A 462 12.29 31.73 8.16
C ALA A 462 12.70 33.21 8.26
N SER A 463 13.99 33.45 8.51
CA SER A 463 14.58 34.80 8.57
C SER A 463 14.58 35.50 7.20
N MET A 464 14.61 36.83 7.19
CA MET A 464 14.61 37.62 5.94
C MET A 464 15.79 37.27 5.00
N SER A 465 16.96 36.99 5.55
CA SER A 465 18.14 36.54 4.79
C SER A 465 17.93 35.15 4.16
N ARG A 466 17.32 34.21 4.88
CA ARG A 466 16.98 32.87 4.36
C ARG A 466 15.94 32.96 3.25
N LYS A 467 14.91 33.80 3.44
CA LYS A 467 13.88 34.09 2.42
C LYS A 467 14.48 34.67 1.14
N ALA A 468 15.38 35.65 1.25
CA ALA A 468 16.04 36.25 0.08
C ALA A 468 16.92 35.23 -0.68
N LYS A 469 17.73 34.43 0.04
CA LYS A 469 18.58 33.38 -0.56
C LYS A 469 17.74 32.27 -1.20
N ALA A 470 16.62 31.91 -0.62
CA ALA A 470 15.67 30.96 -1.21
C ALA A 470 15.00 31.55 -2.46
N GLY A 471 14.62 32.83 -2.43
CA GLY A 471 14.09 33.56 -3.59
C GLY A 471 15.03 33.55 -4.79
N ALA A 472 16.32 33.83 -4.58
CA ALA A 472 17.33 33.77 -5.63
C ALA A 472 17.52 32.35 -6.20
N ARG A 473 17.59 31.33 -5.33
CA ARG A 473 17.69 29.91 -5.73
C ARG A 473 16.47 29.46 -6.54
N ALA A 474 15.26 29.83 -6.08
CA ALA A 474 14.02 29.56 -6.79
C ALA A 474 13.97 30.25 -8.15
N GLY A 475 14.32 31.54 -8.22
CA GLY A 475 14.40 32.28 -9.48
C GLY A 475 15.32 31.60 -10.49
N ALA A 476 16.53 31.22 -10.08
CA ALA A 476 17.49 30.52 -10.94
C ALA A 476 17.00 29.14 -11.40
N PHE A 477 16.40 28.36 -10.49
CA PHE A 477 15.83 27.05 -10.82
C PHE A 477 14.70 27.17 -11.84
N TYR A 478 13.68 27.99 -11.55
CA TYR A 478 12.51 28.13 -12.42
C TYR A 478 12.86 28.78 -13.77
N ALA A 479 13.80 29.72 -13.81
CA ALA A 479 14.27 30.32 -15.06
C ALA A 479 14.92 29.29 -16.00
N ARG A 480 15.60 28.27 -15.45
CA ARG A 480 16.19 27.18 -16.24
C ARG A 480 15.17 26.10 -16.57
N TRP A 481 14.32 25.74 -15.62
CA TRP A 481 13.41 24.60 -15.73
C TRP A 481 12.15 24.90 -16.54
N LEU A 482 11.49 26.04 -16.30
CA LEU A 482 10.19 26.35 -16.93
C LEU A 482 10.27 26.40 -18.47
N PRO A 483 11.31 26.98 -19.11
CA PRO A 483 11.46 26.94 -20.56
C PRO A 483 11.52 25.52 -21.12
N THR A 484 12.12 24.58 -20.38
CA THR A 484 12.22 23.18 -20.83
C THR A 484 10.85 22.54 -21.02
N LEU A 485 9.80 23.01 -20.35
CA LEU A 485 8.47 22.41 -20.42
C LEU A 485 7.70 22.74 -21.70
N THR A 486 8.21 23.61 -22.58
CA THR A 486 7.46 24.09 -23.77
C THR A 486 7.62 23.18 -24.99
N VAL A 487 8.84 22.73 -25.26
CA VAL A 487 9.21 21.91 -26.43
C VAL A 487 10.05 20.71 -25.98
N GLY A 488 9.86 19.57 -26.63
CA GLY A 488 10.59 18.34 -26.30
C GLY A 488 10.47 17.26 -27.38
N ARG A 489 11.16 16.13 -27.17
CA ARG A 489 11.24 15.02 -28.15
C ARG A 489 9.85 14.45 -28.51
N GLY A 490 8.86 14.62 -27.64
CA GLY A 490 7.47 14.24 -27.90
C GLY A 490 6.78 15.05 -28.99
N GLN A 491 7.28 16.23 -29.33
CA GLN A 491 6.75 17.08 -30.41
C GLN A 491 7.45 16.84 -31.76
N ILE A 492 8.60 16.17 -31.76
CA ILE A 492 9.37 15.88 -32.97
C ILE A 492 8.69 14.74 -33.75
N PRO A 493 8.31 14.94 -35.02
CA PRO A 493 7.88 13.84 -35.89
C PRO A 493 8.98 12.77 -35.95
N GLY A 494 8.63 11.51 -35.69
CA GLY A 494 9.61 10.42 -35.59
C GLY A 494 10.35 10.31 -34.24
N GLY A 495 10.06 11.17 -33.26
CA GLY A 495 10.58 11.00 -31.90
C GLY A 495 10.18 9.65 -31.30
N PHE A 496 11.12 8.98 -30.62
CA PHE A 496 10.95 7.63 -30.05
C PHE A 496 10.60 6.55 -31.09
N ALA A 497 11.03 6.70 -32.35
CA ALA A 497 10.76 5.73 -33.42
C ALA A 497 11.23 4.30 -33.09
N ASP A 498 12.19 4.14 -32.18
CA ASP A 498 12.65 2.85 -31.67
C ASP A 498 11.57 2.04 -30.92
N PHE A 499 10.45 2.67 -30.54
CA PHE A 499 9.26 2.01 -29.98
C PHE A 499 8.25 1.56 -31.05
N GLY A 500 8.55 1.74 -32.34
CA GLY A 500 7.70 1.29 -33.44
C GLY A 500 6.25 1.81 -33.34
N PRO A 501 5.22 0.95 -33.40
CA PRO A 501 3.82 1.36 -33.27
C PRO A 501 3.48 2.13 -31.98
N LEU A 502 4.20 1.84 -30.89
CA LEU A 502 3.96 2.44 -29.57
C LEU A 502 4.62 3.83 -29.42
N ALA A 503 5.47 4.24 -30.36
CA ALA A 503 6.17 5.52 -30.31
C ALA A 503 5.24 6.73 -30.12
N LYS A 504 4.01 6.66 -30.67
CA LYS A 504 2.99 7.71 -30.49
C LYS A 504 2.53 7.87 -29.05
N HIS A 505 2.52 6.79 -28.27
CA HIS A 505 2.14 6.81 -26.85
C HIS A 505 3.30 7.30 -25.99
N VAL A 506 4.54 6.89 -26.28
CA VAL A 506 5.73 7.44 -25.59
C VAL A 506 5.86 8.96 -25.83
N ARG A 507 5.64 9.42 -27.07
CA ARG A 507 5.56 10.86 -27.37
C ARG A 507 4.41 11.54 -26.61
N TYR A 508 3.28 10.88 -26.45
CA TYR A 508 2.17 11.41 -25.64
C TYR A 508 2.58 11.57 -24.18
N VAL A 509 3.20 10.55 -23.57
CA VAL A 509 3.66 10.62 -22.18
C VAL A 509 4.62 11.79 -21.98
N GLU A 510 5.56 12.00 -22.90
CA GLU A 510 6.52 13.11 -22.81
C GLU A 510 5.81 14.48 -22.80
N ARG A 511 4.85 14.70 -23.70
CA ARG A 511 4.09 15.95 -23.76
C ARG A 511 3.17 16.13 -22.55
N ALA A 512 2.52 15.05 -22.11
CA ALA A 512 1.60 15.04 -20.98
C ALA A 512 2.34 15.25 -19.65
N SER A 513 3.51 14.66 -19.46
CA SER A 513 4.39 14.90 -18.30
C SER A 513 4.77 16.38 -18.19
N ARG A 514 5.16 17.02 -19.30
CA ARG A 514 5.41 18.47 -19.31
C ARG A 514 4.17 19.28 -18.99
N LYS A 515 3.01 18.91 -19.55
CA LYS A 515 1.72 19.55 -19.24
C LYS A 515 1.40 19.46 -17.76
N LEU A 516 1.45 18.25 -17.19
CA LEU A 516 1.28 17.99 -15.76
C LEU A 516 2.15 18.90 -14.91
N SER A 517 3.43 19.00 -15.25
CA SER A 517 4.38 19.83 -14.51
C SER A 517 4.06 21.34 -14.58
N ARG A 518 3.59 21.84 -15.74
CA ARG A 518 3.10 23.22 -15.88
C ARG A 518 1.82 23.46 -15.05
N GLU A 519 0.85 22.54 -15.10
CA GLU A 519 -0.39 22.67 -14.32
C GLU A 519 -0.10 22.70 -12.81
N THR A 520 0.80 21.83 -12.33
CA THR A 520 1.28 21.83 -10.95
C THR A 520 1.94 23.16 -10.59
N PHE A 521 2.81 23.69 -11.46
CA PHE A 521 3.44 24.99 -11.26
C PHE A 521 2.41 26.14 -11.19
N TYR A 522 1.41 26.14 -12.07
CA TYR A 522 0.31 27.13 -12.03
C TYR A 522 -0.49 27.04 -10.74
N ALA A 523 -0.79 25.84 -10.25
CA ALA A 523 -1.45 25.64 -8.96
C ALA A 523 -0.59 26.14 -7.79
N MET A 524 0.73 25.89 -7.80
CA MET A 524 1.66 26.42 -6.81
C MET A 524 1.68 27.95 -6.81
N ALA A 525 1.71 28.59 -7.99
CA ALA A 525 1.66 30.04 -8.11
C ALA A 525 0.32 30.62 -7.60
N ARG A 526 -0.79 29.95 -7.93
CA ARG A 526 -2.15 30.36 -7.57
C ARG A 526 -2.45 30.21 -6.07
N TRP A 527 -2.09 29.08 -5.47
CA TRP A 527 -2.49 28.74 -4.10
C TRP A 527 -1.35 28.81 -3.08
N ARG A 528 -0.08 28.85 -3.51
CA ARG A 528 1.11 28.87 -2.64
C ARG A 528 1.03 27.74 -1.59
N GLY A 529 1.39 28.01 -0.34
CA GLY A 529 1.29 27.04 0.76
C GLY A 529 -0.13 26.47 0.97
N LYS A 530 -1.20 27.14 0.51
CA LYS A 530 -2.57 26.61 0.60
C LYS A 530 -2.84 25.47 -0.37
N MET A 531 -1.93 25.20 -1.33
CA MET A 531 -2.05 24.08 -2.26
C MET A 531 -2.11 22.72 -1.54
N GLU A 532 -1.46 22.59 -0.38
CA GLU A 532 -1.54 21.37 0.46
C GLU A 532 -2.99 21.01 0.85
N ARG A 533 -3.89 22.01 0.90
CA ARG A 533 -5.31 21.84 1.25
C ARG A 533 -6.18 21.58 0.02
N LYS A 534 -5.61 21.57 -1.18
CA LYS A 534 -6.31 21.29 -2.45
C LYS A 534 -6.18 19.81 -2.80
N GLN A 535 -6.61 18.97 -1.88
CA GLN A 535 -6.39 17.52 -1.95
C GLN A 535 -7.01 16.88 -3.20
N GLY A 536 -8.20 17.32 -3.63
CA GLY A 536 -8.81 16.85 -4.90
C GLY A 536 -8.00 17.23 -6.15
N PHE A 537 -7.37 18.40 -6.18
CA PHE A 537 -6.44 18.78 -7.26
C PHE A 537 -5.18 17.91 -7.23
N LEU A 538 -4.58 17.75 -6.04
CA LEU A 538 -3.37 16.94 -5.85
C LEU A 538 -3.59 15.47 -6.21
N ALA A 539 -4.75 14.90 -5.86
CA ALA A 539 -5.16 13.55 -6.24
C ALA A 539 -5.17 13.38 -7.76
N ARG A 540 -5.82 14.28 -8.50
CA ARG A 540 -5.86 14.24 -9.98
C ARG A 540 -4.47 14.40 -10.60
N VAL A 541 -3.59 15.22 -10.02
CA VAL A 541 -2.17 15.31 -10.45
C VAL A 541 -1.48 13.96 -10.31
N VAL A 542 -1.68 13.28 -9.18
CA VAL A 542 -1.12 11.94 -8.93
C VAL A 542 -1.70 10.91 -9.88
N ASP A 543 -3.01 10.90 -10.11
CA ASP A 543 -3.67 9.96 -11.01
C ASP A 543 -3.18 10.12 -12.46
N ILE A 544 -2.96 11.35 -12.92
CA ILE A 544 -2.31 11.60 -14.21
C ILE A 544 -0.91 10.98 -14.21
N GLY A 545 -0.10 11.23 -13.18
CA GLY A 545 1.23 10.63 -13.05
C GLY A 545 1.21 9.09 -13.07
N ALA A 546 0.23 8.48 -12.42
CA ALA A 546 0.04 7.03 -12.39
C ALA A 546 -0.27 6.46 -13.78
N GLU A 547 -1.21 7.06 -14.52
CA GLU A 547 -1.50 6.65 -15.90
C GLU A 547 -0.29 6.83 -16.83
N LEU A 548 0.47 7.92 -16.67
CA LEU A 548 1.66 8.16 -17.46
C LEU A 548 2.76 7.13 -17.18
N PHE A 549 2.97 6.77 -15.91
CA PHE A 549 3.88 5.68 -15.54
C PHE A 549 3.38 4.34 -16.10
N ALA A 550 2.08 4.06 -16.04
CA ALA A 550 1.49 2.86 -16.59
C ALA A 550 1.71 2.71 -18.09
N ILE A 551 1.48 3.79 -18.85
CA ILE A 551 1.74 3.83 -20.30
C ILE A 551 3.23 3.57 -20.58
N SER A 552 4.12 4.22 -19.84
CA SER A 552 5.57 4.03 -20.00
C SER A 552 6.00 2.59 -19.74
N ALA A 553 5.62 2.01 -18.59
CA ALA A 553 5.96 0.63 -18.24
C ALA A 553 5.44 -0.37 -19.28
N THR A 554 4.19 -0.19 -19.72
CA THR A 554 3.56 -1.02 -20.75
C THR A 554 4.30 -0.94 -22.09
N CYS A 555 4.70 0.27 -22.51
CA CYS A 555 5.43 0.46 -23.77
C CYS A 555 6.80 -0.23 -23.75
N VAL A 556 7.53 -0.12 -22.64
CA VAL A 556 8.85 -0.76 -22.52
C VAL A 556 8.70 -2.29 -22.49
N ARG A 557 7.76 -2.82 -21.71
CA ARG A 557 7.51 -4.27 -21.67
C ARG A 557 7.21 -4.84 -23.05
N ALA A 558 6.24 -4.26 -23.76
CA ALA A 558 5.84 -4.73 -25.08
C ALA A 558 6.95 -4.63 -26.13
N LYS A 559 7.77 -3.56 -26.06
CA LYS A 559 8.99 -3.42 -26.90
C LYS A 559 9.99 -4.56 -26.64
N THR A 560 10.19 -4.93 -25.38
CA THR A 560 11.14 -5.97 -24.97
C THR A 560 10.65 -7.37 -25.30
N GLU A 561 9.40 -7.70 -24.97
CA GLU A 561 8.84 -9.05 -25.17
C GLU A 561 8.69 -9.43 -26.64
N LYS A 562 8.50 -8.43 -27.53
CA LYS A 562 8.28 -8.63 -28.98
C LYS A 562 7.16 -9.64 -29.31
N ASN A 563 6.22 -9.81 -28.39
CA ASN A 563 5.04 -10.66 -28.57
C ASN A 563 3.93 -9.88 -29.29
N PRO A 564 3.44 -10.31 -30.47
CA PRO A 564 2.37 -9.61 -31.18
C PRO A 564 1.10 -9.39 -30.36
N ALA A 565 0.69 -10.37 -29.54
CA ALA A 565 -0.49 -10.24 -28.69
C ALA A 565 -0.26 -9.24 -27.54
N GLY A 566 0.95 -9.21 -26.98
CA GLY A 566 1.35 -8.21 -25.98
C GLY A 566 1.36 -6.80 -26.56
N LEU A 567 1.83 -6.65 -27.80
CA LEU A 567 1.82 -5.38 -28.52
C LEU A 567 0.40 -4.86 -28.77
N GLU A 568 -0.54 -5.74 -29.12
CA GLU A 568 -1.95 -5.39 -29.31
C GLU A 568 -2.59 -4.92 -28.00
N LEU A 569 -2.39 -5.66 -26.90
CA LEU A 569 -2.90 -5.26 -25.58
C LEU A 569 -2.25 -3.95 -25.09
N ALA A 570 -0.96 -3.76 -25.33
CA ALA A 570 -0.24 -2.52 -25.01
C ALA A 570 -0.84 -1.32 -25.76
N GLU A 571 -1.09 -1.46 -27.06
CA GLU A 571 -1.71 -0.43 -27.89
C GLU A 571 -3.10 -0.05 -27.36
N LEU A 572 -3.94 -1.06 -27.08
CA LEU A 572 -5.29 -0.86 -26.54
C LEU A 572 -5.24 -0.19 -25.16
N PHE A 573 -4.41 -0.69 -24.25
CA PHE A 573 -4.24 -0.11 -22.91
C PHE A 573 -3.84 1.35 -23.00
N CYS A 574 -2.83 1.67 -23.81
CA CYS A 574 -2.34 3.03 -23.95
C CYS A 574 -3.41 3.98 -24.52
N GLN A 575 -4.23 3.53 -25.48
CA GLN A 575 -5.34 4.34 -25.97
C GLN A 575 -6.39 4.63 -24.89
N GLN A 576 -6.76 3.63 -24.08
CA GLN A 576 -7.72 3.80 -22.99
C GLN A 576 -7.16 4.70 -21.87
N ALA A 577 -5.90 4.49 -21.47
CA ALA A 577 -5.20 5.31 -20.48
C ALA A 577 -5.11 6.78 -20.89
N ARG A 578 -4.79 7.06 -22.16
CA ARG A 578 -4.76 8.43 -22.69
C ARG A 578 -6.11 9.15 -22.57
N ARG A 579 -7.23 8.44 -22.77
CA ARG A 579 -8.57 9.04 -22.58
C ARG A 579 -8.82 9.41 -21.13
N ARG A 580 -8.40 8.56 -20.18
CA ARG A 580 -8.48 8.85 -18.74
C ARG A 580 -7.62 10.05 -18.37
N VAL A 581 -6.39 10.14 -18.90
CA VAL A 581 -5.50 11.29 -18.71
C VAL A 581 -6.13 12.61 -19.19
N GLU A 582 -6.75 12.64 -20.38
CA GLU A 582 -7.41 13.86 -20.88
C GLU A 582 -8.62 14.26 -20.01
N ALA A 583 -9.40 13.29 -19.54
CA ALA A 583 -10.50 13.55 -18.61
C ALA A 583 -9.98 14.14 -17.28
N LEU A 584 -8.90 13.59 -16.73
CA LEU A 584 -8.26 14.09 -15.52
C LEU A 584 -7.70 15.50 -15.70
N PHE A 585 -7.02 15.78 -16.83
CA PHE A 585 -6.51 17.12 -17.13
C PHE A 585 -7.62 18.17 -17.19
N THR A 586 -8.78 17.81 -17.74
CA THR A 586 -9.96 18.69 -17.76
C THR A 586 -10.46 18.92 -16.34
N ALA A 587 -10.60 17.84 -15.57
CA ALA A 587 -11.10 17.87 -14.20
C ALA A 587 -10.17 18.56 -13.18
N LEU A 588 -8.90 18.83 -13.53
CA LEU A 588 -8.00 19.62 -12.68
C LEU A 588 -8.58 21.01 -12.36
N TRP A 589 -9.21 21.64 -13.35
CA TRP A 589 -9.71 23.01 -13.23
C TRP A 589 -11.23 23.12 -13.36
N ASP A 590 -11.88 22.13 -13.98
CA ASP A 590 -13.33 22.02 -14.09
C ASP A 590 -13.85 20.93 -13.13
N ASN A 591 -14.23 21.32 -11.92
CA ASN A 591 -14.68 20.42 -10.87
C ASN A 591 -15.56 21.12 -9.82
N THR A 592 -16.15 20.31 -8.93
CA THR A 592 -17.03 20.74 -7.85
C THR A 592 -16.35 20.83 -6.49
N ASP A 593 -15.03 20.60 -6.39
CA ASP A 593 -14.32 20.40 -5.10
C ASP A 593 -14.65 21.47 -4.04
N ALA A 594 -14.69 22.75 -4.44
CA ALA A 594 -14.99 23.85 -3.52
C ALA A 594 -16.45 23.87 -3.04
N LEU A 595 -17.39 23.42 -3.86
CA LEU A 595 -18.78 23.24 -3.48
C LEU A 595 -18.93 22.02 -2.57
N ASP A 596 -18.29 20.91 -2.93
CA ASP A 596 -18.36 19.65 -2.20
C ASP A 596 -17.90 19.82 -0.75
N VAL A 597 -16.76 20.49 -0.52
CA VAL A 597 -16.26 20.78 0.84
C VAL A 597 -17.26 21.63 1.65
N ARG A 598 -17.92 22.60 1.03
CA ARG A 598 -18.93 23.43 1.72
C ARG A 598 -20.20 22.62 2.04
N VAL A 599 -20.62 21.76 1.13
CA VAL A 599 -21.81 20.92 1.30
C VAL A 599 -21.54 19.85 2.36
N ALA A 600 -20.37 19.21 2.34
CA ALA A 600 -19.96 18.23 3.35
C ALA A 600 -20.05 18.80 4.77
N LYS A 601 -19.53 20.02 5.00
CA LYS A 601 -19.66 20.71 6.28
C LYS A 601 -21.14 20.86 6.72
N ARG A 602 -22.01 21.25 5.78
CA ARG A 602 -23.45 21.42 6.05
C ARG A 602 -24.16 20.09 6.34
N VAL A 603 -23.75 19.01 5.68
CA VAL A 603 -24.23 17.64 5.96
C VAL A 603 -23.89 17.28 7.41
N THR A 604 -22.63 17.45 7.82
CA THR A 604 -22.19 17.11 9.18
C THR A 604 -22.78 18.01 10.27
N GLU A 605 -23.23 19.22 9.91
CA GLU A 605 -23.98 20.14 10.78
C GLU A 605 -25.50 19.81 10.84
N GLY A 606 -25.96 18.76 10.15
CA GLY A 606 -27.36 18.32 10.14
C GLY A 606 -28.29 19.16 9.26
N ARG A 607 -27.77 20.08 8.43
CA ARG A 607 -28.59 20.98 7.60
C ARG A 607 -29.50 20.25 6.60
N TYR A 608 -29.09 19.06 6.17
CA TYR A 608 -29.82 18.25 5.21
C TYR A 608 -30.39 16.97 5.84
N ALA A 609 -30.63 16.96 7.16
CA ALA A 609 -31.19 15.80 7.88
C ALA A 609 -32.55 15.34 7.32
N PHE A 610 -33.28 16.19 6.58
CA PHE A 610 -34.50 15.79 5.86
C PHE A 610 -34.26 14.64 4.85
N LEU A 611 -33.02 14.43 4.39
CA LEU A 611 -32.68 13.30 3.52
C LEU A 611 -32.73 11.95 4.24
N GLU A 612 -32.77 11.96 5.58
CA GLU A 612 -32.85 10.77 6.43
C GLU A 612 -34.30 10.39 6.75
N GLU A 613 -35.28 11.19 6.31
CA GLU A 613 -36.71 10.93 6.54
C GLU A 613 -37.17 9.66 5.78
N GLY A 614 -37.97 8.82 6.45
CA GLY A 614 -38.54 7.61 5.85
C GLY A 614 -37.65 6.37 5.92
N VAL A 615 -36.48 6.45 6.57
CA VAL A 615 -35.61 5.30 6.88
C VAL A 615 -35.36 5.18 8.38
N LEU A 616 -35.00 3.98 8.84
CA LEU A 616 -34.60 3.74 10.23
C LEU A 616 -33.10 4.08 10.39
N PRO A 617 -32.70 4.89 11.38
CA PRO A 617 -31.30 5.09 11.68
C PRO A 617 -30.69 3.78 12.23
N PRO A 618 -29.37 3.59 12.09
CA PRO A 618 -28.68 2.47 12.71
C PRO A 618 -28.61 2.70 14.24
N ASP A 619 -29.60 2.21 14.98
CA ASP A 619 -29.67 2.35 16.44
C ASP A 619 -28.81 1.29 17.16
N GLY A 620 -27.97 1.73 18.11
CA GLY A 620 -27.20 0.85 18.98
C GLY A 620 -26.40 1.62 20.04
N PRO A 621 -26.14 1.05 21.24
CA PRO A 621 -25.50 1.74 22.36
C PRO A 621 -23.98 1.94 22.22
N GLY A 622 -23.40 1.61 21.05
CA GLY A 622 -21.97 1.65 20.83
C GLY A 622 -21.44 3.04 20.48
N ALA A 623 -20.23 3.35 20.95
CA ALA A 623 -19.49 4.51 20.46
C ALA A 623 -19.04 4.28 19.00
N TRP A 624 -18.94 5.35 18.21
CA TRP A 624 -18.40 5.31 16.84
C TRP A 624 -16.95 4.79 16.79
N VAL A 625 -16.16 5.17 17.79
CA VAL A 625 -14.80 4.70 18.02
C VAL A 625 -14.72 4.25 19.48
N ALA A 626 -14.35 3.00 19.71
CA ALA A 626 -14.23 2.47 21.06
C ALA A 626 -13.01 3.08 21.78
N HIS A 627 -13.18 3.34 23.08
CA HIS A 627 -12.08 3.70 23.96
C HIS A 627 -11.54 2.44 24.64
N TYR A 628 -10.23 2.42 24.92
CA TYR A 628 -9.63 1.36 25.72
C TYR A 628 -9.32 1.89 27.12
N GLU A 629 -9.50 1.02 28.11
CA GLU A 629 -9.08 1.29 29.49
C GLU A 629 -7.71 0.65 29.77
N PRO A 630 -6.82 1.34 30.50
CA PRO A 630 -5.58 0.75 31.00
C PRO A 630 -5.86 -0.41 31.96
N GLY A 631 -5.03 -1.46 31.89
CA GLY A 631 -5.14 -2.63 32.77
C GLY A 631 -4.97 -3.96 32.03
N PRO A 632 -5.02 -5.09 32.76
CA PRO A 632 -4.96 -6.42 32.18
C PRO A 632 -6.19 -6.71 31.31
N SER A 633 -6.09 -7.72 30.44
CA SER A 633 -7.26 -8.20 29.69
C SER A 633 -8.33 -8.70 30.66
N THR A 634 -9.58 -8.30 30.43
CA THR A 634 -10.76 -8.82 31.17
C THR A 634 -11.48 -9.92 30.40
N VAL A 635 -11.00 -10.26 29.20
CA VAL A 635 -11.53 -11.31 28.34
C VAL A 635 -10.52 -12.43 28.17
N GLU A 636 -11.02 -13.63 27.82
CA GLU A 636 -10.20 -14.79 27.52
C GLU A 636 -9.25 -14.52 26.35
N ASP A 637 -8.01 -15.01 26.45
CA ASP A 637 -7.06 -14.95 25.35
C ASP A 637 -7.46 -15.95 24.25
N VAL A 638 -7.93 -15.45 23.12
CA VAL A 638 -8.41 -16.26 21.99
C VAL A 638 -7.31 -16.62 20.98
N ARG A 639 -6.04 -16.54 21.40
CA ARG A 639 -4.90 -16.90 20.55
C ARG A 639 -5.03 -18.30 19.98
N ARG A 640 -4.81 -18.42 18.67
CA ARG A 640 -4.63 -19.67 17.95
C ARG A 640 -3.18 -20.14 18.12
N ARG A 641 -2.98 -21.30 18.73
CA ARG A 641 -1.67 -21.98 18.83
C ARG A 641 -1.58 -23.00 17.69
N LEU A 642 -0.54 -22.91 16.87
CA LEU A 642 -0.30 -23.74 15.68
C LEU A 642 0.90 -24.66 15.85
#